data_AF-A0A564WBV7-F1
#
_entry.id   AF-A0A564WBV7-F1
#
_cell.length_a   1.000
_cell.length_b   1.000
_cell.length_c   1.000
_cell.angle_alpha   90.00
_cell.angle_beta   90.00
_cell.angle_gamma   90.00
#
_symmetry.space_group_name_H-M   'P 1'
#
loop_
_entity.id
_entity.type
_entity.pdbx_description
1 polymer ?
#
loop_
_entity_poly.entity_id
_entity_poly.type
_entity_poly.pdbx_seq_one_letter_code
_entity_poly.pdbx_strand_id
1 'polypeptide(L)'
;MAPADARTATMQGGSPLSSGSAPPTVRVATFNVSLSRPAQGQLIDELASGDSAQARAVAEIIQRVRPDVVLISEFDHDANGTAEALLQARYLSRGQNGAAPITYPYVFQAEVNTGIASGFDLDRNGSAVQRPGVPGYANDAWGFGAFPGQFGMLLLSKYPILSDQVRTFRQFRWQEMPDALIPDDPATPAPADWYAGQALALQPLSSKSHWDVPVRIEGEIVHILAAHPTPPVFDGAEDRNGRRNHDEIRFLADYVTPGRDGYITDDNGRSGGLGAGERFIIVGDLNADPIDGDSTGRAMNQLLHHPLINSGFTPVSQGAAEAARAQGGVNAKQKGDPAADTADFQDRTVGNLRLDYVLPSVAGLTVEGAGVFWPERADPCHRLIGSTDTGRAGRDVVSSDHRLVWADLRVTGSSDESPRTSIQGLTFLGEAQFPTGFAFGGTTVGGLSGLTYDVARGVYYALSDDRSQINSARFYTLTIDLSDGGLDAGDVVFTAVTTLHGRDGEPYREGSVDPEGIALKSPGTLVIASEGDTAEGIPPFVRSFTLDGGEQAALAVPAKFLPDAERTQGVRNNLAFESLTLTPDGRHLFTANENALVQDGPEATLAAGSPVRIVKFDTASGKPVAEYLYRTQPIAVAPVVPFAPAGNGLSELLALDNAGTLLALERGYSAGFGITARLFAIETQGAADIAAMESLAGSDGVPAVDKRLVFDFAALGLPLDNLEAMTFGPPLADGRQTLIVVSDNNFNPKQFTQVLAFAIETGADQPAEAAPGGEDGRHADALPEAAGAGEDLGPPGWDGAAVNAAAAEGLIATIAGPTVEGGAVPATSGEADFLM
;
A
#
# COMPACT_ATOMS: atom_id res chain seq x y z
N MET A 1 56.03 26.41 -31.29
CA MET A 1 55.62 26.11 -32.67
C MET A 1 54.21 25.54 -32.61
N ALA A 2 53.32 25.93 -33.52
CA ALA A 2 52.05 25.23 -33.78
C ALA A 2 52.23 24.36 -35.05
N PRO A 3 51.39 23.34 -35.28
CA PRO A 3 50.04 23.47 -35.87
C PRO A 3 48.97 22.74 -35.01
N ALA A 4 47.73 22.47 -35.45
CA ALA A 4 46.68 23.18 -36.23
C ALA A 4 45.46 22.22 -36.39
N ASP A 5 44.30 22.74 -36.77
CA ASP A 5 42.95 22.12 -36.76
C ASP A 5 42.75 20.72 -37.42
N ALA A 6 41.75 19.96 -36.91
CA ALA A 6 40.75 19.20 -37.71
C ALA A 6 39.57 18.69 -36.83
N ARG A 7 38.46 18.23 -37.45
CA ARG A 7 37.23 17.75 -36.77
C ARG A 7 36.85 16.29 -37.13
N THR A 8 36.28 15.58 -36.15
CA THR A 8 35.21 14.53 -36.22
C THR A 8 35.17 13.49 -37.36
N ALA A 9 35.24 12.20 -36.98
CA ALA A 9 34.46 11.10 -37.56
C ALA A 9 34.29 9.96 -36.50
N THR A 10 33.28 9.09 -36.67
CA THR A 10 32.82 8.08 -35.69
C THR A 10 33.37 6.67 -35.92
N MET A 11 33.41 5.83 -34.87
CA MET A 11 32.65 4.56 -34.80
C MET A 11 32.78 3.82 -33.44
N GLN A 12 31.82 2.93 -33.20
CA GLN A 12 31.43 2.19 -31.98
C GLN A 12 32.53 1.39 -31.24
N GLY A 13 32.26 1.06 -29.97
CA GLY A 13 33.05 0.11 -29.17
C GLY A 13 32.42 -0.29 -27.83
N GLY A 14 31.42 -1.19 -27.86
CA GLY A 14 30.93 -2.06 -26.76
C GLY A 14 30.79 -1.51 -25.33
N SER A 15 29.55 -1.31 -24.86
CA SER A 15 29.25 -1.30 -23.43
C SER A 15 29.52 -2.69 -22.81
N PRO A 16 30.16 -2.79 -21.63
CA PRO A 16 30.20 -4.05 -20.89
C PRO A 16 28.79 -4.39 -20.37
N LEU A 17 28.44 -5.68 -20.37
CA LEU A 17 27.22 -6.17 -19.74
C LEU A 17 27.30 -5.95 -18.22
N SER A 18 26.22 -5.44 -17.63
CA SER A 18 26.14 -5.28 -16.18
C SER A 18 26.04 -6.65 -15.51
N SER A 19 27.05 -7.02 -14.72
CA SER A 19 26.98 -8.16 -13.83
C SER A 19 26.12 -7.78 -12.61
N GLY A 20 24.90 -8.32 -12.53
CA GLY A 20 24.00 -8.05 -11.40
C GLY A 20 24.61 -8.48 -10.06
N SER A 21 25.01 -7.51 -9.25
CA SER A 21 25.06 -7.67 -7.80
C SER A 21 23.63 -7.46 -7.27
N ALA A 22 23.22 -8.26 -6.27
CA ALA A 22 21.98 -7.98 -5.55
C ALA A 22 21.97 -6.53 -5.00
N PRO A 23 20.80 -5.87 -4.93
CA PRO A 23 20.68 -4.51 -4.43
C PRO A 23 21.27 -4.42 -3.01
N PRO A 24 22.10 -3.40 -2.71
CA PRO A 24 22.83 -3.36 -1.45
C PRO A 24 21.91 -3.08 -0.27
N THR A 25 22.12 -3.85 0.80
CA THR A 25 21.51 -3.62 2.11
C THR A 25 21.92 -2.27 2.68
N VAL A 26 20.95 -1.49 3.18
CA VAL A 26 21.16 -0.16 3.77
C VAL A 26 20.75 -0.18 5.24
N ARG A 27 21.67 0.17 6.13
CA ARG A 27 21.40 0.18 7.58
C ARG A 27 20.88 1.53 8.04
N VAL A 28 19.66 1.56 8.55
CA VAL A 28 19.03 2.76 9.12
C VAL A 28 18.90 2.60 10.63
N ALA A 29 19.17 3.66 11.38
CA ALA A 29 19.22 3.64 12.84
C ALA A 29 18.64 4.88 13.52
N THR A 30 18.26 4.72 14.78
CA THR A 30 18.01 5.82 15.73
C THR A 30 18.89 5.63 16.97
N PHE A 31 19.28 6.73 17.62
CA PHE A 31 20.03 6.71 18.87
C PHE A 31 19.77 8.00 19.65
N ASN A 32 19.00 7.95 20.75
CA ASN A 32 19.12 8.99 21.78
C ASN A 32 20.51 8.85 22.44
N VAL A 33 21.30 9.93 22.42
CA VAL A 33 22.71 9.94 22.86
C VAL A 33 22.94 10.72 24.15
N SER A 34 21.89 11.31 24.73
CA SER A 34 21.97 12.16 25.94
C SER A 34 23.12 13.20 25.89
N LEU A 35 23.38 13.77 24.70
CA LEU A 35 24.36 14.85 24.49
C LEU A 35 23.75 16.24 24.72
N SER A 36 22.55 16.29 25.30
CA SER A 36 21.94 17.49 25.86
C SER A 36 22.77 18.05 27.04
N ARG A 37 22.85 19.37 27.18
CA ARG A 37 23.63 20.03 28.26
C ARG A 37 22.82 21.05 29.04
N PRO A 38 23.17 21.37 30.31
CA PRO A 38 22.37 22.28 31.14
C PRO A 38 22.33 23.75 30.69
N ALA A 39 23.23 24.20 29.81
CA ALA A 39 23.22 25.55 29.26
C ALA A 39 23.70 25.60 27.80
N GLN A 40 23.13 26.55 27.05
CA GLN A 40 23.37 26.75 25.62
C GLN A 40 24.87 26.89 25.30
N GLY A 41 25.33 26.16 24.27
CA GLY A 41 26.72 26.16 23.82
C GLY A 41 27.67 25.22 24.56
N GLN A 42 27.28 24.66 25.72
CA GLN A 42 28.16 23.74 26.46
C GLN A 42 28.49 22.46 25.68
N LEU A 43 27.58 21.98 24.83
CA LEU A 43 27.85 20.86 23.93
C LEU A 43 28.97 21.20 22.92
N ILE A 44 28.99 22.43 22.40
CA ILE A 44 30.03 22.90 21.47
C ILE A 44 31.38 22.96 22.20
N ASP A 45 31.43 23.55 23.40
CA ASP A 45 32.67 23.62 24.21
C ASP A 45 33.21 22.22 24.53
N GLU A 46 32.33 21.29 24.91
CA GLU A 46 32.69 19.91 25.21
C GLU A 46 33.19 19.16 23.95
N LEU A 47 32.48 19.23 22.83
CA LEU A 47 32.91 18.59 21.59
C LEU A 47 34.20 19.21 21.04
N ALA A 48 34.40 20.52 21.21
CA ALA A 48 35.60 21.25 20.80
C ALA A 48 36.85 20.83 21.58
N SER A 49 36.71 20.41 22.84
CA SER A 49 37.82 19.85 23.63
C SER A 49 38.44 18.61 22.97
N GLY A 50 37.63 17.81 22.28
CA GLY A 50 38.01 16.50 21.75
C GLY A 50 38.15 15.40 22.81
N ASP A 51 37.92 15.69 24.10
CA ASP A 51 38.18 14.81 25.24
C ASP A 51 36.93 14.23 25.91
N SER A 52 35.72 14.51 25.41
CA SER A 52 34.48 13.92 25.94
C SER A 52 34.50 12.39 25.88
N ALA A 53 34.38 11.75 27.04
CA ALA A 53 34.26 10.30 27.14
C ALA A 53 32.93 9.79 26.54
N GLN A 54 31.84 10.54 26.74
CA GLN A 54 30.52 10.22 26.20
C GLN A 54 30.52 10.28 24.67
N ALA A 55 31.00 11.39 24.07
CA ALA A 55 31.06 11.51 22.62
C ALA A 55 32.04 10.50 21.97
N ARG A 56 33.12 10.10 22.67
CA ARG A 56 33.98 8.98 22.24
C ARG A 56 33.24 7.64 22.27
N ALA A 57 32.44 7.37 23.31
CA ALA A 57 31.65 6.14 23.41
C ALA A 57 30.54 6.08 22.35
N VAL A 58 29.75 7.16 22.20
CA VAL A 58 28.72 7.33 21.16
C VAL A 58 29.32 7.14 19.76
N ALA A 59 30.45 7.78 19.46
CA ALA A 59 31.12 7.59 18.18
C ALA A 59 31.67 6.17 17.99
N GLU A 60 32.15 5.51 19.05
CA GLU A 60 32.57 4.10 18.95
C GLU A 60 31.39 3.17 18.64
N ILE A 61 30.23 3.39 19.27
CA ILE A 61 28.99 2.64 18.98
C ILE A 61 28.60 2.82 17.50
N ILE A 62 28.53 4.06 17.01
CA ILE A 62 28.17 4.35 15.61
C ILE A 62 29.22 3.78 14.64
N GLN A 63 30.51 3.80 14.99
CA GLN A 63 31.58 3.19 14.18
C GLN A 63 31.59 1.65 14.19
N ARG A 64 30.94 1.00 15.17
CA ARG A 64 30.77 -0.46 15.25
C ARG A 64 29.49 -0.93 14.56
N VAL A 65 28.37 -0.23 14.76
CA VAL A 65 27.09 -0.56 14.09
C VAL A 65 27.07 -0.11 12.63
N ARG A 66 27.78 0.98 12.30
CA ARG A 66 28.02 1.54 10.96
C ARG A 66 26.79 1.97 10.13
N PRO A 67 25.70 2.51 10.73
CA PRO A 67 24.50 2.88 9.97
C PRO A 67 24.81 3.83 8.82
N ASP A 68 24.09 3.67 7.71
CA ASP A 68 24.15 4.51 6.51
C ASP A 68 23.31 5.77 6.66
N VAL A 69 22.20 5.67 7.38
CA VAL A 69 21.40 6.80 7.86
C VAL A 69 21.18 6.62 9.36
N VAL A 70 21.45 7.66 10.16
CA VAL A 70 21.20 7.63 11.61
C VAL A 70 20.56 8.93 12.08
N LEU A 71 19.42 8.80 12.77
CA LEU A 71 18.87 9.87 13.59
C LEU A 71 19.55 9.84 14.96
N ILE A 72 20.03 11.00 15.40
CA ILE A 72 20.59 11.22 16.73
C ILE A 72 19.62 12.13 17.50
N SER A 73 19.10 11.63 18.62
CA SER A 73 18.22 12.37 19.53
C SER A 73 18.98 12.86 20.77
N GLU A 74 18.51 13.94 21.39
CA GLU A 74 19.23 14.67 22.43
C GLU A 74 20.60 15.18 21.99
N PHE A 75 20.62 15.86 20.86
CA PHE A 75 21.76 16.64 20.40
C PHE A 75 21.36 18.11 20.38
N ASP A 76 21.93 18.93 21.28
CA ASP A 76 21.55 20.35 21.39
C ASP A 76 21.77 21.08 20.05
N HIS A 77 20.69 21.61 19.49
CA HIS A 77 20.66 22.23 18.17
C HIS A 77 21.36 23.61 18.20
N ASP A 78 22.33 23.82 17.30
CA ASP A 78 22.89 25.14 17.01
C ASP A 78 22.74 25.52 15.54
N ALA A 79 22.22 26.73 15.29
CA ALA A 79 21.87 27.21 13.95
C ALA A 79 23.07 27.43 13.00
N ASN A 80 24.31 27.17 13.45
CA ASN A 80 25.51 27.21 12.60
C ASN A 80 26.05 25.81 12.28
N GLY A 81 25.46 24.73 12.83
CA GLY A 81 25.95 23.36 12.69
C GLY A 81 27.31 23.10 13.37
N THR A 82 27.69 23.93 14.34
CA THR A 82 29.00 23.88 15.01
C THR A 82 29.19 22.58 15.78
N ALA A 83 28.17 22.13 16.51
CA ALA A 83 28.20 20.91 17.30
C ALA A 83 28.32 19.67 16.40
N GLU A 84 27.55 19.59 15.31
CA GLU A 84 27.64 18.53 14.31
C GLU A 84 29.05 18.47 13.72
N ALA A 85 29.55 19.58 13.18
CA ALA A 85 30.86 19.61 12.52
C ALA A 85 32.00 19.20 13.47
N LEU A 86 31.85 19.47 14.78
CA LEU A 86 32.77 18.99 15.81
C LEU A 86 32.58 17.50 16.10
N LEU A 87 31.35 16.99 16.22
CA LEU A 87 31.06 15.55 16.36
C LEU A 87 31.70 14.76 15.21
N GLN A 88 31.45 15.21 13.98
CA GLN A 88 31.97 14.58 12.77
C GLN A 88 33.50 14.66 12.70
N ALA A 89 34.12 15.85 12.85
CA ALA A 89 35.57 16.02 12.67
C ALA A 89 36.45 15.52 13.84
N ARG A 90 35.90 15.45 15.07
CA ARG A 90 36.65 15.06 16.28
C ARG A 90 36.39 13.62 16.72
N TYR A 91 35.19 13.08 16.50
CA TYR A 91 34.80 11.78 17.03
C TYR A 91 34.48 10.77 15.91
N LEU A 92 33.53 11.06 15.01
CA LEU A 92 33.10 10.09 13.98
C LEU A 92 34.18 9.83 12.90
N SER A 93 34.85 10.87 12.39
CA SER A 93 35.96 10.74 11.43
C SER A 93 37.26 10.18 12.03
N ARG A 94 37.26 9.70 13.28
CA ARG A 94 38.44 9.20 14.00
C ARG A 94 38.13 7.89 14.70
N GLY A 95 38.79 6.80 14.29
CA GLY A 95 38.52 5.46 14.79
C GLY A 95 38.73 5.34 16.30
N GLN A 96 37.69 4.96 17.04
CA GLN A 96 37.70 4.79 18.49
C GLN A 96 38.01 3.33 18.84
N ASN A 97 39.05 3.10 19.67
CA ASN A 97 39.45 1.78 20.18
C ASN A 97 39.45 0.63 19.14
N GLY A 98 39.97 0.93 17.94
CA GLY A 98 40.09 -0.03 16.82
C GLY A 98 38.87 -0.13 15.90
N ALA A 99 37.75 0.53 16.22
CA ALA A 99 36.66 0.70 15.26
C ALA A 99 37.09 1.62 14.10
N ALA A 100 36.57 1.38 12.89
CA ALA A 100 36.94 2.16 11.71
C ALA A 100 36.22 3.53 11.70
N PRO A 101 36.87 4.63 11.27
CA PRO A 101 36.20 5.92 11.06
C PRO A 101 34.90 5.83 10.26
N ILE A 102 33.99 6.78 10.46
CA ILE A 102 32.75 6.90 9.69
C ILE A 102 32.47 8.38 9.37
N THR A 103 31.95 8.64 8.18
CA THR A 103 31.74 9.99 7.66
C THR A 103 30.38 10.06 7.00
N TYR A 104 29.59 11.06 7.38
CA TYR A 104 28.28 11.37 6.83
C TYR A 104 28.39 12.67 6.01
N PRO A 105 28.52 12.60 4.66
CA PRO A 105 28.59 13.78 3.80
C PRO A 105 27.28 14.56 3.69
N TYR A 106 26.15 14.00 4.15
CA TYR A 106 24.85 14.66 4.16
C TYR A 106 24.31 14.75 5.59
N VAL A 107 23.78 15.92 5.92
CA VAL A 107 23.37 16.30 7.29
C VAL A 107 22.04 17.05 7.18
N PHE A 108 21.12 16.77 8.10
CA PHE A 108 19.96 17.62 8.33
C PHE A 108 19.74 17.87 9.83
N GLN A 109 19.46 19.12 10.17
CA GLN A 109 19.02 19.55 11.50
C GLN A 109 18.14 20.80 11.33
N ALA A 110 17.17 20.97 12.23
CA ALA A 110 16.32 22.15 12.30
C ALA A 110 16.00 22.50 13.76
N GLU A 111 15.59 23.73 14.01
CA GLU A 111 15.22 24.17 15.36
C GLU A 111 13.99 23.40 15.86
N VAL A 112 13.93 23.17 17.17
CA VAL A 112 12.89 22.40 17.89
C VAL A 112 12.17 23.28 18.92
N ASN A 113 10.98 22.88 19.36
CA ASN A 113 10.17 23.64 20.34
C ASN A 113 10.69 23.58 21.79
N THR A 114 11.62 22.68 22.09
CA THR A 114 12.22 22.53 23.41
C THR A 114 13.00 23.77 23.84
N GLY A 115 12.61 24.30 25.00
CA GLY A 115 13.16 25.54 25.54
C GLY A 115 12.84 26.80 24.72
N ILE A 116 11.83 26.77 23.85
CA ILE A 116 11.25 27.99 23.27
C ILE A 116 10.21 28.54 24.26
N ALA A 117 10.44 29.75 24.77
CA ALA A 117 9.51 30.39 25.72
C ALA A 117 8.10 30.54 25.13
N SER A 118 7.07 30.05 25.82
CA SER A 118 5.68 30.20 25.35
C SER A 118 5.13 31.61 25.55
N GLY A 119 5.55 32.27 26.63
CA GLY A 119 4.97 33.52 27.11
C GLY A 119 3.87 33.33 28.17
N PHE A 120 3.42 32.10 28.39
CA PHE A 120 2.32 31.72 29.28
C PHE A 120 2.81 30.93 30.50
N ASP A 121 1.91 30.74 31.46
CA ASP A 121 2.06 29.90 32.65
C ASP A 121 1.44 28.53 32.31
N LEU A 122 2.25 27.56 31.88
CA LEU A 122 1.78 26.31 31.27
C LEU A 122 1.60 25.16 32.28
N ASP A 123 2.35 25.18 33.38
CA ASP A 123 2.16 24.26 34.51
C ASP A 123 1.18 24.81 35.57
N ARG A 124 0.72 26.06 35.40
CA ARG A 124 -0.23 26.77 36.25
C ARG A 124 0.29 27.03 37.68
N ASN A 125 1.62 27.18 37.85
CA ASN A 125 2.23 27.51 39.15
C ASN A 125 1.89 28.93 39.66
N GLY A 126 1.39 29.80 38.79
CA GLY A 126 1.11 31.22 39.08
C GLY A 126 2.18 32.18 38.57
N SER A 127 3.13 31.72 37.74
CA SER A 127 4.22 32.54 37.21
C SER A 127 4.75 32.03 35.87
N ALA A 128 4.50 32.79 34.79
CA ALA A 128 5.05 32.54 33.45
C ALA A 128 6.54 32.96 33.38
N VAL A 129 7.45 31.99 33.49
CA VAL A 129 8.90 32.21 33.49
C VAL A 129 9.45 32.25 32.05
N GLN A 130 9.69 33.46 31.52
CA GLN A 130 10.10 33.66 30.12
C GLN A 130 11.62 33.77 29.89
N ARG A 131 12.48 33.60 30.91
CA ARG A 131 13.94 33.78 30.80
C ARG A 131 14.70 32.44 30.83
N PRO A 132 15.46 32.07 29.77
CA PRO A 132 16.30 30.87 29.75
C PRO A 132 17.23 30.73 30.95
N GLY A 133 17.44 29.50 31.39
CA GLY A 133 18.33 29.13 32.51
C GLY A 133 17.85 29.54 33.91
N VAL A 134 16.60 30.00 34.06
CA VAL A 134 15.99 30.34 35.37
C VAL A 134 15.09 29.18 35.82
N PRO A 135 15.04 28.83 37.13
CA PRO A 135 14.09 27.85 37.65
C PRO A 135 12.63 28.19 37.24
N GLY A 136 11.88 27.18 36.81
CA GLY A 136 10.54 27.32 36.23
C GLY A 136 10.53 27.42 34.69
N TYR A 137 11.57 27.99 34.06
CA TYR A 137 11.59 28.27 32.61
C TYR A 137 11.22 27.09 31.71
N ALA A 138 11.73 25.90 32.05
CA ALA A 138 11.49 24.71 31.26
C ALA A 138 10.04 24.20 31.30
N ASN A 139 9.27 24.55 32.34
CA ASN A 139 7.86 24.19 32.46
C ASN A 139 6.97 25.08 31.57
N ASP A 140 7.40 26.33 31.34
CA ASP A 140 6.69 27.35 30.54
C ASP A 140 7.18 27.46 29.09
N ALA A 141 8.03 26.53 28.65
CA ALA A 141 8.48 26.41 27.27
C ALA A 141 7.51 25.51 26.45
N TRP A 142 7.38 25.78 25.15
CA TRP A 142 6.47 25.01 24.26
C TRP A 142 6.77 23.51 24.22
N GLY A 143 8.05 23.14 24.39
CA GLY A 143 8.50 21.84 24.87
C GLY A 143 9.51 22.03 26.00
N PHE A 144 9.63 21.06 26.90
CA PHE A 144 10.48 21.19 28.09
C PHE A 144 11.96 21.43 27.73
N GLY A 145 12.55 22.52 28.23
CA GLY A 145 13.97 22.82 28.01
C GLY A 145 14.45 24.10 28.68
N ALA A 146 15.71 24.13 29.11
CA ALA A 146 16.35 25.26 29.78
C ALA A 146 16.72 26.42 28.84
N PHE A 147 16.81 26.17 27.53
CA PHE A 147 17.13 27.16 26.48
C PHE A 147 16.67 26.66 25.09
N PRO A 148 16.46 27.56 24.12
CA PRO A 148 16.11 27.21 22.74
C PRO A 148 17.03 26.19 22.10
N GLY A 149 16.49 25.04 21.70
CA GLY A 149 17.22 23.98 20.99
C GLY A 149 17.86 22.92 21.87
N GLN A 150 17.67 22.97 23.21
CA GLN A 150 18.07 21.85 24.08
C GLN A 150 17.32 20.56 23.69
N PHE A 151 17.94 19.39 23.84
CA PHE A 151 17.31 18.10 23.48
C PHE A 151 16.93 17.98 21.99
N GLY A 152 17.67 18.68 21.12
CA GLY A 152 17.45 18.67 19.67
C GLY A 152 17.69 17.33 18.99
N MET A 153 17.54 17.32 17.67
CA MET A 153 17.72 16.16 16.80
C MET A 153 18.75 16.47 15.70
N LEU A 154 19.41 15.43 15.19
CA LEU A 154 20.40 15.52 14.13
C LEU A 154 20.32 14.26 13.24
N LEU A 155 20.00 14.42 11.95
CA LEU A 155 20.05 13.34 10.98
C LEU A 155 21.38 13.36 10.23
N LEU A 156 22.09 12.23 10.24
CA LEU A 156 23.34 12.03 9.51
C LEU A 156 23.14 10.94 8.45
N SER A 157 23.59 11.19 7.21
CA SER A 157 23.37 10.29 6.07
C SER A 157 24.60 10.16 5.16
N LYS A 158 24.85 8.93 4.69
CA LYS A 158 25.79 8.63 3.59
C LYS A 158 25.15 8.88 2.21
N TYR A 159 23.82 8.93 2.16
CA TYR A 159 23.01 9.12 0.95
C TYR A 159 22.48 10.57 0.82
N PRO A 160 22.34 11.11 -0.41
CA PRO A 160 21.89 12.49 -0.62
C PRO A 160 20.52 12.78 0.00
N ILE A 161 20.46 13.81 0.86
CA ILE A 161 19.22 14.39 1.37
C ILE A 161 18.68 15.39 0.33
N LEU A 162 17.38 15.32 0.02
CA LEU A 162 16.71 16.23 -0.91
C LEU A 162 16.20 17.46 -0.14
N SER A 163 17.13 18.34 0.27
CA SER A 163 16.89 19.48 1.15
C SER A 163 15.81 20.47 0.67
N ASP A 164 15.51 20.47 -0.63
CA ASP A 164 14.45 21.27 -1.28
C ASP A 164 13.03 20.69 -1.08
N GLN A 165 12.93 19.43 -0.64
CA GLN A 165 11.67 18.69 -0.47
C GLN A 165 11.38 18.33 0.99
N VAL A 166 12.29 18.65 1.92
CA VAL A 166 12.15 18.42 3.36
C VAL A 166 10.98 19.23 3.94
N ARG A 167 10.20 18.58 4.80
CA ARG A 167 9.06 19.19 5.50
C ARG A 167 9.28 19.09 7.01
N THR A 168 8.91 20.13 7.74
CA THR A 168 8.97 20.16 9.20
C THR A 168 7.62 20.59 9.76
N PHE A 169 7.22 20.02 10.89
CA PHE A 169 5.90 20.25 11.51
C PHE A 169 6.07 20.75 12.94
N ARG A 170 6.94 21.75 13.13
CA ARG A 170 7.20 22.34 14.45
C ARG A 170 6.08 23.28 14.89
N GLN A 171 5.49 24.01 13.96
CA GLN A 171 4.52 25.08 14.23
C GLN A 171 3.07 24.62 14.14
N PHE A 172 2.81 23.41 13.62
CA PHE A 172 1.50 22.78 13.58
C PHE A 172 0.87 22.73 14.98
N ARG A 173 -0.36 23.23 15.15
CA ARG A 173 -0.99 23.40 16.47
C ARG A 173 -1.68 22.14 16.92
N TRP A 174 -1.62 21.85 18.21
CA TRP A 174 -2.30 20.67 18.78
C TRP A 174 -3.82 20.75 18.55
N GLN A 175 -4.43 21.93 18.70
CA GLN A 175 -5.84 22.17 18.42
C GLN A 175 -6.26 22.13 16.93
N GLU A 176 -5.32 22.01 15.98
CA GLU A 176 -5.63 21.84 14.54
C GLU A 176 -5.83 20.36 14.17
N MET A 177 -5.51 19.44 15.08
CA MET A 177 -5.69 18.01 14.90
C MET A 177 -7.12 17.58 15.25
N PRO A 178 -7.84 16.86 14.35
CA PRO A 178 -9.18 16.36 14.63
C PRO A 178 -9.19 15.43 15.85
N ASP A 179 -10.13 15.66 16.77
CA ASP A 179 -10.30 14.90 18.02
C ASP A 179 -9.01 14.80 18.86
N ALA A 180 -8.22 15.88 18.89
CA ALA A 180 -7.03 16.01 19.72
C ALA A 180 -7.34 15.79 21.21
N LEU A 181 -6.47 15.05 21.90
CA LEU A 181 -6.56 14.75 23.33
C LEU A 181 -6.09 15.95 24.19
N ILE A 182 -6.60 17.15 23.92
CA ILE A 182 -6.31 18.33 24.74
C ILE A 182 -6.68 18.04 26.21
N PRO A 183 -5.76 18.26 27.18
CA PRO A 183 -5.95 17.85 28.56
C PRO A 183 -7.01 18.68 29.31
N ASP A 184 -7.69 18.02 30.24
CA ASP A 184 -8.72 18.59 31.11
C ASP A 184 -8.09 19.14 32.39
N ASP A 185 -8.61 20.23 32.95
CA ASP A 185 -8.26 20.68 34.30
C ASP A 185 -9.03 19.84 35.35
N PRO A 186 -8.36 19.01 36.18
CA PRO A 186 -9.03 18.19 37.18
C PRO A 186 -9.71 19.00 38.30
N ALA A 187 -9.55 20.34 38.33
CA ALA A 187 -10.30 21.23 39.20
C ALA A 187 -11.65 21.72 38.63
N THR A 188 -11.96 21.47 37.35
CA THR A 188 -13.22 21.88 36.70
C THR A 188 -14.00 20.69 36.08
N PRO A 189 -15.28 20.87 35.71
CA PRO A 189 -16.06 19.88 34.97
C PRO A 189 -16.07 20.13 33.44
N ALA A 190 -15.27 21.05 32.93
CA ALA A 190 -15.18 21.35 31.50
C ALA A 190 -14.09 20.48 30.83
N PRO A 191 -14.33 19.94 29.63
CA PRO A 191 -13.31 19.19 28.91
C PRO A 191 -12.33 20.13 28.19
N ALA A 192 -11.11 19.64 27.94
CA ALA A 192 -10.08 20.29 27.13
C ALA A 192 -9.66 21.71 27.59
N ASP A 193 -9.82 22.04 28.88
CA ASP A 193 -9.67 23.39 29.42
C ASP A 193 -8.34 23.66 30.15
N TRP A 194 -7.38 22.71 30.20
CA TRP A 194 -6.08 22.97 30.82
C TRP A 194 -5.37 24.16 30.15
N TYR A 195 -5.36 24.20 28.82
CA TYR A 195 -4.86 25.33 28.05
C TYR A 195 -6.03 26.19 27.58
N ALA A 196 -5.97 27.50 27.84
CA ALA A 196 -7.07 28.42 27.53
C ALA A 196 -6.63 29.61 26.67
N GLY A 197 -7.52 30.07 25.79
CA GLY A 197 -7.32 31.27 24.97
C GLY A 197 -6.06 31.19 24.10
N GLN A 198 -5.19 32.19 24.21
CA GLN A 198 -3.97 32.28 23.38
C GLN A 198 -2.93 31.19 23.67
N ALA A 199 -2.95 30.57 24.85
CA ALA A 199 -2.03 29.45 25.15
C ALA A 199 -2.37 28.24 24.26
N LEU A 200 -3.63 27.79 24.26
CA LEU A 200 -4.10 26.69 23.40
C LEU A 200 -3.97 27.02 21.91
N ALA A 201 -4.34 28.25 21.52
CA ALA A 201 -4.27 28.69 20.12
C ALA A 201 -2.84 28.76 19.54
N LEU A 202 -1.81 28.73 20.39
CA LEU A 202 -0.41 28.74 19.98
C LEU A 202 0.34 27.45 20.35
N GLN A 203 -0.21 26.59 21.21
CA GLN A 203 0.38 25.33 21.63
C GLN A 203 0.69 24.43 20.41
N PRO A 204 1.97 24.19 20.09
CA PRO A 204 2.32 23.28 19.01
C PRO A 204 2.09 21.83 19.44
N LEU A 205 1.69 20.95 18.53
CA LEU A 205 1.61 19.53 18.81
C LEU A 205 3.00 18.99 19.20
N SER A 206 3.95 19.17 18.30
CA SER A 206 5.34 18.73 18.46
C SER A 206 6.02 19.38 19.67
N SER A 207 6.45 18.57 20.63
CA SER A 207 7.26 18.96 21.79
C SER A 207 8.71 19.28 21.41
N LYS A 208 9.29 18.50 20.49
CA LYS A 208 10.53 18.83 19.77
C LYS A 208 10.19 19.27 18.34
N SER A 209 10.01 18.31 17.43
CA SER A 209 9.54 18.49 16.05
C SER A 209 9.19 17.12 15.43
N HIS A 210 8.41 17.13 14.35
CA HIS A 210 8.36 16.02 13.39
C HIS A 210 8.96 16.51 12.07
N TRP A 211 9.76 15.69 11.41
CA TRP A 211 10.37 15.98 10.11
C TRP A 211 10.06 14.87 9.11
N ASP A 212 9.77 15.23 7.87
CA ASP A 212 9.85 14.35 6.71
C ASP A 212 11.10 14.76 5.91
N VAL A 213 12.09 13.89 5.88
CA VAL A 213 13.38 14.13 5.22
C VAL A 213 13.59 13.12 4.09
N PRO A 214 13.29 13.48 2.82
CA PRO A 214 13.46 12.57 1.70
C PRO A 214 14.96 12.35 1.40
N VAL A 215 15.38 11.08 1.37
CA VAL A 215 16.75 10.66 1.09
C VAL A 215 16.77 9.81 -0.17
N ARG A 216 17.72 10.06 -1.08
CA ARG A 216 17.89 9.26 -2.30
C ARG A 216 18.80 8.06 -2.05
N ILE A 217 18.21 6.88 -1.89
CA ILE A 217 18.89 5.62 -1.55
C ILE A 217 18.83 4.70 -2.76
N GLU A 218 19.99 4.32 -3.30
CA GLU A 218 20.14 3.49 -4.53
C GLU A 218 19.32 3.97 -5.76
N GLY A 219 19.02 5.27 -5.82
CA GLY A 219 18.27 5.91 -6.91
C GLY A 219 16.78 6.14 -6.58
N GLU A 220 16.20 5.33 -5.72
CA GLU A 220 14.85 5.52 -5.18
C GLU A 220 14.82 6.63 -4.13
N ILE A 221 13.62 7.16 -3.83
CA ILE A 221 13.40 8.07 -2.71
C ILE A 221 12.85 7.27 -1.52
N VAL A 222 13.40 7.53 -0.34
CA VAL A 222 12.93 6.99 0.95
C VAL A 222 12.78 8.16 1.92
N HIS A 223 11.58 8.33 2.45
CA HIS A 223 11.22 9.40 3.40
C HIS A 223 11.64 9.00 4.81
N ILE A 224 12.63 9.69 5.38
CA ILE A 224 13.05 9.49 6.76
C ILE A 224 12.15 10.36 7.64
N LEU A 225 11.18 9.73 8.30
CA LEU A 225 10.19 10.37 9.15
C LEU A 225 10.75 10.43 10.59
N ALA A 226 11.42 11.53 10.91
CA ALA A 226 12.14 11.71 12.16
C ALA A 226 11.26 12.40 13.21
N ALA A 227 11.19 11.81 14.42
CA ALA A 227 10.43 12.36 15.53
C ALA A 227 11.13 12.11 16.88
N HIS A 228 10.84 13.00 17.84
CA HIS A 228 11.15 12.79 19.25
C HIS A 228 10.01 13.42 20.08
N PRO A 229 8.91 12.69 20.32
CA PRO A 229 7.77 13.11 21.15
C PRO A 229 8.15 13.45 22.60
N THR A 230 7.20 13.90 23.40
CA THR A 230 7.42 14.10 24.84
C THR A 230 7.46 12.75 25.58
N PRO A 231 8.28 12.60 26.64
CA PRO A 231 8.10 11.53 27.62
C PRO A 231 6.69 11.62 28.21
N PRO A 232 5.92 10.51 28.32
CA PRO A 232 4.50 10.49 28.72
C PRO A 232 4.28 10.63 30.24
N VAL A 233 5.16 11.37 30.92
CA VAL A 233 5.26 11.44 32.40
C VAL A 233 5.78 12.81 32.84
N PHE A 234 5.99 13.00 34.16
CA PHE A 234 6.44 14.25 34.82
C PHE A 234 5.37 15.35 34.99
N ASP A 235 4.11 14.95 35.00
CA ASP A 235 2.92 15.78 35.16
C ASP A 235 1.95 15.22 36.21
N GLY A 236 0.74 15.78 36.30
CA GLY A 236 -0.29 15.41 37.28
C GLY A 236 -1.46 14.60 36.69
N ALA A 237 -2.61 14.67 37.36
CA ALA A 237 -3.82 13.95 36.97
C ALA A 237 -4.46 14.44 35.66
N GLU A 238 -3.97 15.54 35.10
CA GLU A 238 -4.36 16.08 33.79
C GLU A 238 -3.82 15.27 32.60
N ASP A 239 -2.77 14.47 32.78
CA ASP A 239 -2.13 13.65 31.73
C ASP A 239 -1.76 14.47 30.47
N ARG A 240 -1.12 15.64 30.67
CA ARG A 240 -0.67 16.52 29.58
C ARG A 240 0.30 15.82 28.65
N ASN A 241 1.25 15.10 29.22
CA ASN A 241 2.39 14.57 28.51
C ASN A 241 2.08 13.22 27.87
N GLY A 242 1.32 12.33 28.52
CA GLY A 242 0.85 11.10 27.89
C GLY A 242 -0.11 11.40 26.72
N ARG A 243 -1.07 12.32 26.91
CA ARG A 243 -1.99 12.74 25.83
C ARG A 243 -1.26 13.41 24.66
N ARG A 244 -0.24 14.23 24.93
CA ARG A 244 0.59 14.83 23.88
C ARG A 244 1.42 13.78 23.15
N ASN A 245 2.06 12.87 23.88
CA ASN A 245 2.80 11.73 23.32
C ASN A 245 1.90 10.88 22.41
N HIS A 246 0.65 10.63 22.82
CA HIS A 246 -0.36 9.94 22.01
C HIS A 246 -0.61 10.64 20.66
N ASP A 247 -0.83 11.95 20.67
CA ASP A 247 -1.16 12.69 19.46
C ASP A 247 0.07 12.99 18.59
N GLU A 248 1.26 13.15 19.18
CA GLU A 248 2.54 13.18 18.44
C GLU A 248 2.76 11.85 17.68
N ILE A 249 2.51 10.71 18.31
CA ILE A 249 2.60 9.39 17.63
C ILE A 249 1.46 9.20 16.62
N ARG A 250 0.24 9.63 16.93
CA ARG A 250 -0.90 9.56 16.01
C ARG A 250 -0.66 10.42 14.76
N PHE A 251 -0.02 11.58 14.89
CA PHE A 251 0.34 12.44 13.76
C PHE A 251 1.17 11.69 12.72
N LEU A 252 2.12 10.85 13.14
CA LEU A 252 2.88 10.00 12.22
C LEU A 252 2.00 8.97 11.51
N ALA A 253 1.04 8.34 12.22
CA ALA A 253 0.11 7.38 11.64
C ALA A 253 -0.85 8.03 10.62
N ASP A 254 -1.40 9.20 10.97
CA ASP A 254 -2.26 10.00 10.09
C ASP A 254 -1.46 10.57 8.89
N TYR A 255 -0.16 10.89 9.05
CA TYR A 255 0.73 11.38 7.97
C TYR A 255 1.10 10.33 6.92
N VAL A 256 1.31 9.07 7.33
CA VAL A 256 1.63 7.96 6.42
C VAL A 256 0.38 7.28 5.82
N THR A 257 -0.82 7.74 6.17
CA THR A 257 -2.07 7.18 5.65
C THR A 257 -2.74 8.16 4.68
N PRO A 258 -2.71 7.87 3.36
CA PRO A 258 -3.44 8.66 2.39
C PRO A 258 -4.91 8.81 2.80
N GLY A 259 -5.35 10.06 2.94
CA GLY A 259 -6.74 10.42 3.24
C GLY A 259 -7.04 10.74 4.71
N ARG A 260 -6.10 10.45 5.63
CA ARG A 260 -6.18 10.89 7.04
C ARG A 260 -5.37 12.17 7.30
N ASP A 261 -4.49 12.50 6.36
CA ASP A 261 -3.53 13.60 6.37
C ASP A 261 -4.12 14.99 6.09
N GLY A 262 -5.41 15.09 5.72
CA GLY A 262 -6.01 16.32 5.19
C GLY A 262 -6.06 17.53 6.15
N TYR A 263 -5.75 17.34 7.43
CA TYR A 263 -5.59 18.41 8.42
C TYR A 263 -4.13 18.87 8.59
N ILE A 264 -3.16 18.08 8.13
CA ILE A 264 -1.73 18.31 8.35
C ILE A 264 -1.23 19.40 7.40
N THR A 265 -0.48 20.36 7.93
CA THR A 265 0.23 21.39 7.16
C THR A 265 1.61 21.63 7.77
N ASP A 266 2.64 21.73 6.91
CA ASP A 266 4.02 21.96 7.34
C ASP A 266 4.35 23.44 7.62
N ASP A 267 5.53 23.67 8.19
CA ASP A 267 6.05 25.00 8.57
C ASP A 267 6.22 25.96 7.37
N ASN A 268 6.14 25.47 6.12
CA ASN A 268 6.15 26.27 4.90
C ASN A 268 4.76 26.48 4.29
N GLY A 269 3.71 25.90 4.87
CA GLY A 269 2.32 26.02 4.41
C GLY A 269 1.89 25.00 3.35
N ARG A 270 2.65 23.92 3.13
CA ARG A 270 2.21 22.80 2.27
C ARG A 270 1.41 21.80 3.11
N SER A 271 0.16 21.59 2.72
CA SER A 271 -0.76 20.63 3.36
C SER A 271 -0.62 19.20 2.82
N GLY A 272 -1.16 18.24 3.56
CA GLY A 272 -1.23 16.82 3.21
C GLY A 272 -0.02 15.98 3.66
N GLY A 273 -0.12 14.66 3.48
CA GLY A 273 0.78 13.63 4.01
C GLY A 273 1.79 13.10 2.99
N LEU A 274 2.09 11.80 3.10
CA LEU A 274 2.74 11.01 2.05
C LEU A 274 1.71 10.46 1.05
N GLY A 275 2.17 10.23 -0.18
CA GLY A 275 1.42 9.55 -1.23
C GLY A 275 1.30 8.04 -1.02
N ALA A 276 0.32 7.42 -1.67
CA ALA A 276 0.24 5.96 -1.75
C ALA A 276 1.51 5.40 -2.41
N GLY A 277 2.03 4.29 -1.88
CA GLY A 277 3.25 3.64 -2.38
C GLY A 277 4.58 4.34 -2.06
N GLU A 278 4.58 5.53 -1.44
CA GLU A 278 5.82 6.21 -1.06
C GLU A 278 6.57 5.43 0.04
N ARG A 279 7.87 5.17 -0.19
CA ARG A 279 8.71 4.45 0.77
C ARG A 279 9.07 5.38 1.93
N PHE A 280 8.89 4.93 3.16
CA PHE A 280 9.24 5.70 4.35
C PHE A 280 9.87 4.84 5.43
N ILE A 281 10.57 5.48 6.37
CA ILE A 281 11.07 4.85 7.58
C ILE A 281 10.85 5.83 8.74
N ILE A 282 9.99 5.46 9.67
CA ILE A 282 9.83 6.21 10.93
C ILE A 282 11.03 5.88 11.82
N VAL A 283 11.72 6.92 12.28
CA VAL A 283 12.87 6.82 13.18
C VAL A 283 12.73 7.81 14.33
N GLY A 284 13.01 7.36 15.55
CA GLY A 284 12.87 8.23 16.71
C GLY A 284 13.12 7.54 18.04
N ASP A 285 13.37 8.36 19.05
CA ASP A 285 12.99 8.04 20.42
C ASP A 285 11.52 8.48 20.56
N LEU A 286 10.60 7.53 20.38
CA LEU A 286 9.16 7.80 20.38
C LEU A 286 8.59 7.91 21.81
N ASN A 287 9.42 7.66 22.84
CA ASN A 287 9.04 7.77 24.25
C ASN A 287 7.81 6.92 24.67
N ALA A 288 7.39 5.95 23.86
CA ALA A 288 6.23 5.11 24.11
C ALA A 288 6.55 3.61 23.97
N ASP A 289 6.32 2.89 25.06
CA ASP A 289 6.39 1.43 25.10
C ASP A 289 4.98 0.83 24.84
N PRO A 290 4.84 -0.24 24.04
CA PRO A 290 3.54 -0.80 23.67
C PRO A 290 2.84 -1.59 24.79
N ILE A 291 3.58 -2.07 25.80
CA ILE A 291 3.13 -3.07 26.77
C ILE A 291 3.18 -2.56 28.22
N ASP A 292 4.31 -2.01 28.66
CA ASP A 292 4.62 -1.72 30.08
C ASP A 292 4.82 -0.24 30.42
N GLY A 293 4.89 0.65 29.42
CA GLY A 293 4.98 2.10 29.63
C GLY A 293 3.64 2.81 29.88
N ASP A 294 3.72 4.07 30.34
CA ASP A 294 2.59 4.87 30.80
C ASP A 294 1.84 5.67 29.70
N SER A 295 2.25 5.59 28.42
CA SER A 295 1.61 6.34 27.32
C SER A 295 0.09 6.12 27.21
N THR A 296 -0.66 7.21 27.25
CA THR A 296 -2.12 7.23 27.09
C THR A 296 -2.57 6.41 25.88
N GLY A 297 -3.59 5.57 26.06
CA GLY A 297 -4.14 4.71 25.01
C GLY A 297 -3.21 3.62 24.45
N ARG A 298 -2.00 3.42 25.01
CA ARG A 298 -0.90 2.65 24.39
C ARG A 298 -0.50 3.21 23.03
N ALA A 299 -0.29 4.53 22.98
CA ALA A 299 0.02 5.34 21.80
C ALA A 299 0.80 4.63 20.67
N MET A 300 1.88 3.92 21.01
CA MET A 300 2.78 3.24 20.06
C MET A 300 2.07 2.19 19.18
N ASN A 301 0.99 1.59 19.66
CA ASN A 301 0.21 0.59 18.92
C ASN A 301 -0.50 1.18 17.68
N GLN A 302 -0.66 2.51 17.60
CA GLN A 302 -1.16 3.20 16.40
C GLN A 302 -0.20 3.04 15.20
N LEU A 303 1.10 2.84 15.45
CA LEU A 303 2.11 2.56 14.43
C LEU A 303 2.41 1.06 14.31
N LEU A 304 2.46 0.32 15.43
CA LEU A 304 2.81 -1.10 15.42
C LEU A 304 1.69 -2.01 14.84
N HIS A 305 0.44 -1.57 14.80
CA HIS A 305 -0.66 -2.28 14.13
C HIS A 305 -1.06 -1.63 12.80
N HIS A 306 -0.22 -0.75 12.23
CA HIS A 306 -0.57 0.02 11.05
C HIS A 306 -0.32 -0.76 9.75
N PRO A 307 -1.30 -0.93 8.84
CA PRO A 307 -1.17 -1.82 7.68
C PRO A 307 -0.10 -1.38 6.67
N LEU A 308 0.26 -0.09 6.65
CA LEU A 308 1.31 0.44 5.78
C LEU A 308 2.72 0.38 6.40
N ILE A 309 2.85 -0.03 7.67
CA ILE A 309 4.12 -0.10 8.40
C ILE A 309 4.52 -1.56 8.59
N ASN A 310 5.75 -1.91 8.21
CA ASN A 310 6.29 -3.22 8.47
C ASN A 310 6.74 -3.33 9.93
N SER A 311 5.82 -3.71 10.80
CA SER A 311 6.04 -4.01 12.23
C SER A 311 6.25 -5.50 12.52
N GLY A 312 6.31 -6.35 11.48
CA GLY A 312 6.43 -7.82 11.60
C GLY A 312 7.76 -8.33 12.16
N PHE A 313 8.66 -7.42 12.53
CA PHE A 313 9.92 -7.70 13.22
C PHE A 313 10.03 -6.84 14.48
N THR A 314 10.91 -7.22 15.40
CA THR A 314 11.27 -6.39 16.54
C THR A 314 12.79 -6.45 16.73
N PRO A 315 13.50 -5.31 16.74
CA PRO A 315 14.90 -5.25 17.14
C PRO A 315 15.07 -5.78 18.56
N VAL A 316 16.06 -6.64 18.79
CA VAL A 316 16.34 -7.23 20.11
C VAL A 316 17.83 -7.25 20.45
N SER A 317 18.17 -7.50 21.73
CA SER A 317 19.50 -7.88 22.20
C SER A 317 19.45 -8.81 23.41
N GLN A 318 20.42 -9.73 23.50
CA GLN A 318 20.61 -10.58 24.69
C GLN A 318 21.05 -9.79 25.93
N GLY A 319 21.81 -8.69 25.75
CA GLY A 319 22.27 -7.86 26.88
C GLY A 319 21.15 -7.03 27.54
N ALA A 320 20.06 -6.76 26.80
CA ALA A 320 18.85 -6.15 27.36
C ALA A 320 18.15 -7.15 28.32
N ALA A 321 17.91 -8.37 27.84
CA ALA A 321 17.38 -9.46 28.65
C ALA A 321 18.33 -9.91 29.78
N GLU A 322 19.65 -9.72 29.66
CA GLU A 322 20.61 -9.89 30.76
C GLU A 322 20.44 -8.79 31.81
N ALA A 323 20.40 -7.52 31.41
CA ALA A 323 20.23 -6.38 32.30
C ALA A 323 18.91 -6.46 33.08
N ALA A 324 17.78 -6.65 32.39
CA ALA A 324 16.47 -6.79 33.02
C ALA A 324 16.45 -7.88 34.11
N ARG A 325 17.01 -9.06 33.79
CA ARG A 325 17.14 -10.21 34.70
C ARG A 325 18.09 -9.96 35.87
N ALA A 326 19.17 -9.22 35.65
CA ALA A 326 20.18 -8.95 36.67
C ALA A 326 19.77 -7.84 37.64
N GLN A 327 18.94 -6.89 37.20
CA GLN A 327 18.39 -5.83 38.04
C GLN A 327 17.22 -6.34 38.91
N GLY A 328 16.16 -6.90 38.29
CA GLY A 328 15.06 -7.57 39.00
C GLY A 328 13.81 -6.72 39.25
N GLY A 329 13.53 -6.38 40.52
CA GLY A 329 12.54 -5.37 40.98
C GLY A 329 11.23 -5.13 40.21
N VAL A 330 11.25 -4.14 39.32
CA VAL A 330 10.18 -3.71 38.39
C VAL A 330 10.24 -4.52 37.10
N ASN A 331 11.43 -4.72 36.53
CA ASN A 331 11.63 -5.51 35.31
C ASN A 331 11.05 -6.93 35.43
N ALA A 332 11.15 -7.54 36.61
CA ALA A 332 10.60 -8.83 36.98
C ALA A 332 9.05 -8.87 37.12
N LYS A 333 8.37 -7.77 36.79
CA LYS A 333 6.90 -7.61 36.76
C LYS A 333 6.36 -7.12 35.41
N GLN A 334 7.25 -6.68 34.52
CA GLN A 334 6.93 -6.30 33.15
C GLN A 334 6.44 -7.52 32.36
N LYS A 335 5.81 -7.27 31.21
CA LYS A 335 5.10 -8.27 30.39
C LYS A 335 5.62 -8.33 28.95
N GLY A 336 6.30 -7.28 28.48
CA GLY A 336 7.04 -7.29 27.24
C GLY A 336 8.20 -8.30 27.28
N ASP A 337 8.78 -8.57 26.12
CA ASP A 337 10.03 -9.32 26.07
C ASP A 337 11.18 -8.33 26.36
N PRO A 338 11.91 -8.47 27.49
CA PRO A 338 13.02 -7.57 27.82
C PRO A 338 14.22 -7.73 26.87
N ALA A 339 14.19 -8.67 25.91
CA ALA A 339 15.12 -8.65 24.80
C ALA A 339 14.88 -7.45 23.86
N ALA A 340 13.67 -6.89 23.83
CA ALA A 340 13.26 -5.77 22.97
C ALA A 340 13.47 -4.37 23.59
N ASP A 341 13.95 -4.29 24.84
CA ASP A 341 14.18 -3.01 25.53
C ASP A 341 15.25 -2.17 24.81
N THR A 342 15.04 -0.85 24.79
CA THR A 342 15.95 0.12 24.16
C THR A 342 16.48 1.18 25.13
N ALA A 343 15.90 1.29 26.33
CA ALA A 343 16.32 2.22 27.37
C ALA A 343 16.34 1.56 28.77
N ASP A 344 17.17 2.10 29.66
CA ASP A 344 17.42 1.60 31.04
C ASP A 344 17.27 2.74 32.06
N PHE A 345 16.07 2.93 32.61
CA PHE A 345 15.79 3.98 33.59
C PHE A 345 16.08 3.55 35.04
N GLN A 346 16.78 2.43 35.21
CA GLN A 346 16.98 1.72 36.47
C GLN A 346 15.69 1.14 37.08
N ASP A 347 15.88 -0.01 37.72
CA ASP A 347 14.87 -0.87 38.34
C ASP A 347 14.27 -0.34 39.65
N ARG A 348 13.87 0.94 39.68
CA ARG A 348 13.31 1.63 40.84
C ARG A 348 11.99 2.34 40.61
N THR A 349 11.69 2.72 39.37
CA THR A 349 10.49 3.47 38.99
C THR A 349 9.73 2.71 37.90
N VAL A 350 10.23 2.76 36.67
CA VAL A 350 9.58 2.16 35.48
C VAL A 350 10.32 0.93 34.95
N GLY A 351 11.63 0.81 35.20
CA GLY A 351 12.46 -0.28 34.70
C GLY A 351 13.12 0.03 33.35
N ASN A 352 13.42 -1.02 32.59
CA ASN A 352 13.77 -0.90 31.17
C ASN A 352 12.50 -0.69 30.32
N LEU A 353 12.61 -0.08 29.13
CA LEU A 353 11.47 0.09 28.21
C LEU A 353 11.92 0.07 26.74
N ARG A 354 11.00 -0.25 25.81
CA ARG A 354 11.18 -0.09 24.36
C ARG A 354 10.64 1.27 23.90
N LEU A 355 11.53 2.27 23.79
CA LEU A 355 11.17 3.64 23.41
C LEU A 355 11.73 4.07 22.04
N ASP A 356 12.78 3.41 21.55
CA ASP A 356 13.50 3.76 20.32
C ASP A 356 13.07 2.85 19.15
N TYR A 357 12.78 3.45 17.99
CA TYR A 357 12.16 2.75 16.86
C TYR A 357 12.84 3.03 15.52
N VAL A 358 12.85 1.99 14.68
CA VAL A 358 13.11 2.04 13.24
C VAL A 358 12.00 1.21 12.58
N LEU A 359 11.05 1.87 11.90
CA LEU A 359 9.85 1.24 11.36
C LEU A 359 9.70 1.60 9.86
N PRO A 360 10.12 0.72 8.94
CA PRO A 360 9.99 0.93 7.50
C PRO A 360 8.54 0.71 7.01
N SER A 361 8.21 1.30 5.87
CA SER A 361 6.99 1.01 5.12
C SER A 361 6.94 -0.43 4.63
N VAL A 362 5.73 -0.99 4.46
CA VAL A 362 5.55 -2.26 3.72
C VAL A 362 5.86 -2.08 2.23
N ALA A 363 5.63 -0.88 1.69
CA ALA A 363 5.99 -0.51 0.33
C ALA A 363 7.51 -0.42 0.17
N GLY A 364 8.06 -1.21 -0.76
CA GLY A 364 9.39 -1.02 -1.34
C GLY A 364 10.61 -1.21 -0.43
N LEU A 365 10.43 -1.71 0.79
CA LEU A 365 11.48 -1.94 1.79
C LEU A 365 11.33 -3.35 2.41
N THR A 366 12.38 -4.16 2.34
CA THR A 366 12.42 -5.49 2.98
C THR A 366 13.45 -5.51 4.11
N VAL A 367 13.06 -5.99 5.29
CA VAL A 367 13.94 -6.09 6.46
C VAL A 367 14.76 -7.37 6.39
N GLU A 368 16.08 -7.25 6.38
CA GLU A 368 17.03 -8.38 6.31
C GLU A 368 17.66 -8.71 7.68
N GLY A 369 17.64 -7.74 8.59
CA GLY A 369 18.15 -7.88 9.95
C GLY A 369 17.78 -6.67 10.81
N ALA A 370 17.81 -6.82 12.12
CA ALA A 370 17.59 -5.73 13.06
C ALA A 370 18.23 -6.04 14.42
N GLY A 371 18.44 -5.02 15.25
CA GLY A 371 18.93 -5.23 16.61
C GLY A 371 19.08 -3.96 17.43
N VAL A 372 19.35 -4.16 18.71
CA VAL A 372 19.66 -3.10 19.68
C VAL A 372 21.14 -3.20 20.07
N PHE A 373 21.88 -2.10 20.09
CA PHE A 373 23.24 -2.07 20.62
C PHE A 373 23.23 -2.08 22.15
N TRP A 374 22.90 -3.23 22.72
CA TRP A 374 22.96 -3.51 24.16
C TRP A 374 23.81 -4.77 24.39
N PRO A 375 25.15 -4.67 24.33
CA PRO A 375 26.06 -5.80 24.56
C PRO A 375 25.91 -6.42 25.98
N GLU A 376 25.96 -7.75 26.05
CA GLU A 376 26.06 -8.51 27.31
C GLU A 376 27.32 -8.12 28.09
N ARG A 377 27.31 -8.31 29.42
CA ARG A 377 28.43 -7.98 30.33
C ARG A 377 29.78 -8.57 29.95
N ALA A 378 29.76 -9.74 29.30
CA ALA A 378 30.95 -10.46 28.89
C ALA A 378 31.61 -9.86 27.63
N ASP A 379 30.89 -9.04 26.86
CA ASP A 379 31.41 -8.41 25.66
C ASP A 379 32.29 -7.18 26.01
N PRO A 380 33.51 -7.03 25.44
CA PRO A 380 34.38 -5.88 25.66
C PRO A 380 33.78 -4.50 25.32
N CYS A 381 32.64 -4.45 24.63
CA CYS A 381 31.88 -3.25 24.30
C CYS A 381 30.86 -2.85 25.37
N HIS A 382 30.57 -3.68 26.38
CA HIS A 382 29.66 -3.33 27.50
C HIS A 382 30.09 -2.04 28.23
N ARG A 383 31.40 -1.76 28.28
CA ARG A 383 31.97 -0.48 28.76
C ARG A 383 31.45 0.78 28.05
N LEU A 384 30.81 0.65 26.89
CA LEU A 384 30.31 1.78 26.09
C LEU A 384 28.96 2.28 26.61
N ILE A 385 28.11 1.37 27.07
CA ILE A 385 26.83 1.72 27.70
C ILE A 385 27.02 2.02 29.20
N GLY A 386 27.88 1.28 29.88
CA GLY A 386 28.15 1.42 31.31
C GLY A 386 27.59 0.27 32.14
N SER A 387 27.34 0.50 33.44
CA SER A 387 26.72 -0.47 34.35
C SER A 387 25.70 0.20 35.27
N THR A 388 24.42 -0.08 35.02
CA THR A 388 23.27 0.42 35.80
C THR A 388 23.02 -0.42 37.07
N ASP A 389 23.66 -1.58 37.15
CA ASP A 389 23.42 -2.66 38.12
C ASP A 389 23.85 -2.34 39.56
N THR A 390 24.63 -1.28 39.75
CA THR A 390 25.09 -0.84 41.08
C THR A 390 23.97 -0.21 41.91
N GLY A 391 22.79 0.01 41.32
CA GLY A 391 21.63 0.65 41.96
C GLY A 391 21.94 2.10 42.37
N ARG A 392 22.83 2.77 41.65
CA ARG A 392 23.21 4.18 41.87
C ARG A 392 22.86 4.99 40.64
N ALA A 393 21.99 5.99 40.82
CA ALA A 393 21.53 6.86 39.75
C ALA A 393 22.71 7.64 39.13
N GLY A 394 22.79 7.64 37.80
CA GLY A 394 23.49 8.63 36.98
C GLY A 394 25.00 8.81 37.21
N ARG A 395 25.75 7.75 37.57
CA ARG A 395 27.23 7.82 37.70
C ARG A 395 28.01 6.86 36.79
N ASP A 396 27.40 5.74 36.45
CA ASP A 396 28.07 4.59 35.85
C ASP A 396 27.60 4.34 34.40
N VAL A 397 26.75 5.22 33.85
CA VAL A 397 26.32 5.27 32.43
C VAL A 397 27.39 6.01 31.62
N VAL A 398 27.71 5.50 30.41
CA VAL A 398 28.86 5.97 29.62
C VAL A 398 28.47 6.63 28.29
N SER A 399 27.48 6.10 27.56
CA SER A 399 26.97 6.71 26.30
C SER A 399 25.64 7.44 26.51
N SER A 400 24.64 6.72 27.01
CA SER A 400 23.26 7.16 27.22
C SER A 400 22.53 6.10 28.07
N ASP A 401 21.41 6.46 28.68
CA ASP A 401 20.39 5.55 29.21
C ASP A 401 19.68 4.77 28.09
N HIS A 402 19.56 5.36 26.90
CA HIS A 402 19.07 4.73 25.66
C HIS A 402 20.16 3.92 24.92
N ARG A 403 19.75 3.18 23.88
CA ARG A 403 20.59 2.30 23.05
C ARG A 403 20.35 2.58 21.57
N LEU A 404 21.37 2.42 20.74
CA LEU A 404 21.24 2.53 19.29
C LEU A 404 20.41 1.35 18.76
N VAL A 405 19.25 1.65 18.15
CA VAL A 405 18.39 0.68 17.46
C VAL A 405 18.60 0.79 15.96
N TRP A 406 18.72 -0.34 15.26
CA TRP A 406 18.97 -0.37 13.82
C TRP A 406 18.17 -1.46 13.11
N ALA A 407 17.92 -1.22 11.82
CA ALA A 407 17.42 -2.20 10.86
C ALA A 407 18.27 -2.18 9.58
N ASP A 408 18.54 -3.35 9.04
CA ASP A 408 19.14 -3.60 7.73
C ASP A 408 18.01 -3.75 6.71
N LEU A 409 17.96 -2.85 5.72
CA LEU A 409 16.86 -2.73 4.78
C LEU A 409 17.35 -2.90 3.33
N ARG A 410 16.76 -3.84 2.59
CA ARG A 410 16.86 -3.88 1.14
C ARG A 410 15.82 -2.93 0.55
N VAL A 411 16.28 -1.92 -0.18
CA VAL A 411 15.41 -1.04 -0.98
C VAL A 411 15.17 -1.72 -2.33
N THR A 412 13.93 -2.06 -2.66
CA THR A 412 13.62 -2.66 -3.97
C THR A 412 13.43 -1.58 -5.02
N GLY A 413 14.11 -1.71 -6.16
CA GLY A 413 14.00 -0.78 -7.29
C GLY A 413 12.64 -0.88 -7.98
N SER A 414 12.09 0.26 -8.41
CA SER A 414 10.72 0.37 -8.93
C SER A 414 10.53 -0.04 -10.41
N SER A 415 11.47 -0.78 -11.01
CA SER A 415 11.39 -1.24 -12.41
C SER A 415 11.22 -2.75 -12.59
N ASP A 416 11.97 -3.60 -11.86
CA ASP A 416 12.00 -5.06 -12.11
C ASP A 416 12.18 -5.96 -10.86
N GLU A 417 12.52 -5.43 -9.67
CA GLU A 417 12.84 -6.23 -8.48
C GLU A 417 11.81 -6.11 -7.33
N SER A 418 10.54 -5.87 -7.65
CA SER A 418 9.47 -6.08 -6.65
C SER A 418 9.28 -7.59 -6.41
N PRO A 419 9.15 -8.06 -5.14
CA PRO A 419 8.84 -9.46 -4.87
C PRO A 419 7.47 -9.81 -5.48
N ARG A 420 7.39 -10.97 -6.15
CA ARG A 420 6.13 -11.41 -6.79
C ARG A 420 5.22 -12.09 -5.79
N THR A 421 3.92 -11.80 -5.87
CA THR A 421 2.90 -12.41 -5.02
C THR A 421 2.31 -13.65 -5.69
N SER A 422 2.66 -14.85 -5.22
CA SER A 422 2.10 -16.11 -5.73
C SER A 422 0.89 -16.56 -4.91
N ILE A 423 -0.23 -16.90 -5.57
CA ILE A 423 -1.38 -17.51 -4.91
C ILE A 423 -1.09 -18.99 -4.63
N GLN A 424 -1.01 -19.36 -3.35
CA GLN A 424 -0.77 -20.72 -2.88
C GLN A 424 -2.07 -21.46 -2.54
N GLY A 425 -3.08 -20.75 -2.03
CA GLY A 425 -4.37 -21.33 -1.66
C GLY A 425 -5.52 -20.33 -1.76
N LEU A 426 -6.73 -20.85 -1.95
CA LEU A 426 -7.98 -20.10 -1.94
C LEU A 426 -9.04 -20.91 -1.17
N THR A 427 -9.57 -20.34 -0.09
CA THR A 427 -10.62 -20.94 0.75
C THR A 427 -11.92 -20.18 0.56
N PHE A 428 -13.00 -20.84 0.14
CA PHE A 428 -14.33 -20.22 0.07
C PHE A 428 -14.89 -19.97 1.47
N LEU A 429 -15.42 -18.75 1.71
CA LEU A 429 -15.95 -18.31 3.00
C LEU A 429 -17.49 -18.27 3.04
N GLY A 430 -18.13 -17.98 1.91
CA GLY A 430 -19.58 -17.96 1.81
C GLY A 430 -20.13 -17.15 0.64
N GLU A 431 -21.45 -16.96 0.66
CA GLU A 431 -22.26 -16.42 -0.44
C GLU A 431 -23.39 -15.53 0.10
N ALA A 432 -23.59 -14.39 -0.54
CA ALA A 432 -24.83 -13.61 -0.46
C ALA A 432 -25.48 -13.50 -1.85
N GLN A 433 -26.82 -13.53 -1.91
CA GLN A 433 -27.59 -13.36 -3.15
C GLN A 433 -28.65 -12.27 -3.00
N PHE A 434 -28.76 -11.40 -4.00
CA PHE A 434 -29.81 -10.39 -4.13
C PHE A 434 -30.61 -10.65 -5.41
N PRO A 435 -31.94 -10.81 -5.35
CA PRO A 435 -32.75 -11.07 -6.55
C PRO A 435 -32.81 -9.83 -7.44
N THR A 436 -32.83 -10.02 -8.76
CA THR A 436 -33.10 -8.94 -9.72
C THR A 436 -34.34 -8.15 -9.33
N GLY A 437 -34.21 -6.81 -9.31
CA GLY A 437 -35.26 -5.91 -8.81
C GLY A 437 -35.14 -5.58 -7.32
N PHE A 438 -34.09 -6.03 -6.62
CA PHE A 438 -33.72 -5.49 -5.31
C PHE A 438 -33.48 -3.97 -5.41
N ALA A 439 -34.10 -3.21 -4.53
CA ALA A 439 -34.16 -1.75 -4.64
C ALA A 439 -33.45 -1.07 -3.46
N PHE A 440 -32.52 -0.16 -3.77
CA PHE A 440 -31.77 0.63 -2.80
C PHE A 440 -31.66 2.10 -3.22
N GLY A 441 -31.79 3.03 -2.28
CA GLY A 441 -31.63 4.47 -2.53
C GLY A 441 -32.64 5.10 -3.52
N GLY A 442 -33.70 4.38 -3.91
CA GLY A 442 -34.61 4.78 -4.99
C GLY A 442 -34.20 4.26 -6.39
N THR A 443 -33.17 3.42 -6.45
CA THR A 443 -32.64 2.76 -7.66
C THR A 443 -32.77 1.23 -7.58
N THR A 444 -32.65 0.54 -8.70
CA THR A 444 -32.54 -0.93 -8.78
C THR A 444 -31.07 -1.35 -8.76
N VAL A 445 -30.72 -2.26 -7.86
CA VAL A 445 -29.39 -2.90 -7.81
C VAL A 445 -29.32 -4.03 -8.84
N GLY A 446 -28.22 -4.05 -9.58
CA GLY A 446 -27.91 -4.89 -10.73
C GLY A 446 -26.80 -4.21 -11.53
N GLY A 447 -26.31 -4.84 -12.59
CA GLY A 447 -25.25 -4.26 -13.42
C GLY A 447 -23.86 -4.30 -12.79
N LEU A 448 -23.61 -5.15 -11.78
CA LEU A 448 -22.44 -5.00 -10.90
C LEU A 448 -21.14 -5.59 -11.50
N SER A 449 -20.67 -4.98 -12.58
CA SER A 449 -19.47 -5.36 -13.34
C SER A 449 -18.14 -4.88 -12.73
N GLY A 450 -18.13 -3.82 -11.90
CA GLY A 450 -16.91 -3.31 -11.24
C GLY A 450 -17.00 -3.22 -9.71
N LEU A 451 -15.90 -3.51 -9.00
CA LEU A 451 -15.80 -3.40 -7.53
C LEU A 451 -14.42 -2.92 -7.05
N THR A 452 -14.37 -1.95 -6.12
CA THR A 452 -13.11 -1.51 -5.47
C THR A 452 -13.30 -1.24 -3.98
N TYR A 453 -12.25 -1.43 -3.16
CA TYR A 453 -12.31 -1.28 -1.70
C TYR A 453 -11.55 -0.04 -1.21
N ASP A 454 -12.21 0.80 -0.41
CA ASP A 454 -11.62 1.92 0.32
C ASP A 454 -11.21 1.49 1.73
N VAL A 455 -9.94 1.08 1.87
CA VAL A 455 -9.32 0.68 3.13
C VAL A 455 -9.40 1.79 4.21
N ALA A 456 -9.37 3.07 3.81
CA ALA A 456 -9.41 4.19 4.75
C ALA A 456 -10.81 4.47 5.30
N ARG A 457 -11.86 4.07 4.57
CA ARG A 457 -13.28 4.19 5.00
C ARG A 457 -13.91 2.87 5.45
N GLY A 458 -13.31 1.72 5.12
CA GLY A 458 -13.86 0.40 5.40
C GLY A 458 -15.07 0.04 4.53
N VAL A 459 -15.20 0.63 3.33
CA VAL A 459 -16.35 0.43 2.42
C VAL A 459 -15.89 0.01 1.02
N TYR A 460 -16.78 -0.65 0.28
CA TYR A 460 -16.61 -0.98 -1.12
C TYR A 460 -17.43 -0.03 -1.99
N TYR A 461 -16.93 0.25 -3.19
CA TYR A 461 -17.65 0.93 -4.27
C TYR A 461 -17.92 -0.07 -5.40
N ALA A 462 -19.19 -0.39 -5.62
CA ALA A 462 -19.65 -1.30 -6.67
C ALA A 462 -20.29 -0.47 -7.81
N LEU A 463 -19.69 -0.50 -8.99
CA LEU A 463 -20.17 0.20 -10.18
C LEU A 463 -21.37 -0.54 -10.80
N SER A 464 -22.16 0.16 -11.61
CA SER A 464 -23.35 -0.36 -12.29
C SER A 464 -23.27 -0.03 -13.78
N ASP A 465 -23.20 -1.06 -14.63
CA ASP A 465 -23.13 -1.04 -16.11
C ASP A 465 -24.25 -0.20 -16.78
N ASP A 466 -25.38 -0.06 -16.09
CA ASP A 466 -26.62 0.53 -16.57
C ASP A 466 -26.37 1.83 -17.33
N ARG A 467 -26.57 1.76 -18.66
CA ARG A 467 -26.35 2.83 -19.66
C ARG A 467 -27.27 4.04 -19.48
N SER A 468 -27.55 4.45 -18.26
CA SER A 468 -28.62 5.36 -17.85
C SER A 468 -30.01 4.94 -18.38
N GLN A 469 -30.27 3.64 -18.55
CA GLN A 469 -31.53 3.11 -19.11
C GLN A 469 -32.57 2.78 -18.04
N ILE A 470 -32.16 2.14 -16.94
CA ILE A 470 -33.08 1.78 -15.85
C ILE A 470 -33.08 2.90 -14.81
N ASN A 471 -31.91 3.29 -14.31
CA ASN A 471 -31.67 4.53 -13.58
C ASN A 471 -30.37 5.17 -14.09
N SER A 472 -30.07 6.42 -13.71
CA SER A 472 -28.81 7.06 -14.11
C SER A 472 -27.59 6.20 -13.75
N ALA A 473 -26.57 6.19 -14.61
CA ALA A 473 -25.28 5.54 -14.35
C ALA A 473 -24.72 5.95 -12.99
N ARG A 474 -24.23 4.97 -12.22
CA ARG A 474 -24.06 5.10 -10.77
C ARG A 474 -23.09 4.08 -10.20
N PHE A 475 -22.58 4.34 -9.00
CA PHE A 475 -22.02 3.30 -8.14
C PHE A 475 -22.74 3.27 -6.78
N TYR A 476 -22.73 2.10 -6.16
CA TYR A 476 -23.19 1.86 -4.80
C TYR A 476 -22.01 1.89 -3.82
N THR A 477 -22.23 2.44 -2.64
CA THR A 477 -21.35 2.21 -1.49
C THR A 477 -21.95 1.10 -0.63
N LEU A 478 -21.16 0.10 -0.27
CA LEU A 478 -21.59 -1.03 0.57
C LEU A 478 -20.51 -1.44 1.57
N THR A 479 -20.92 -2.10 2.66
CA THR A 479 -20.02 -2.80 3.58
C THR A 479 -20.22 -4.31 3.44
N ILE A 480 -19.18 -5.08 3.71
CA ILE A 480 -19.22 -6.54 3.84
C ILE A 480 -18.52 -6.86 5.16
N ASP A 481 -19.27 -7.36 6.14
CA ASP A 481 -18.69 -7.91 7.37
C ASP A 481 -18.19 -9.34 7.10
N LEU A 482 -17.05 -9.71 7.67
CA LEU A 482 -16.47 -11.06 7.60
C LEU A 482 -15.86 -11.43 8.97
N SER A 483 -16.27 -10.74 10.04
CA SER A 483 -15.63 -10.79 11.36
C SER A 483 -15.88 -12.08 12.15
N ASP A 484 -16.88 -12.88 11.76
CA ASP A 484 -17.08 -14.24 12.28
C ASP A 484 -16.33 -15.32 11.46
N GLY A 485 -15.82 -14.97 10.28
CA GLY A 485 -15.09 -15.83 9.36
C GLY A 485 -15.91 -16.45 8.21
N GLY A 486 -17.20 -16.15 8.10
CA GLY A 486 -18.07 -16.54 6.97
C GLY A 486 -18.45 -15.38 6.05
N LEU A 487 -19.36 -15.64 5.12
CA LEU A 487 -20.18 -14.64 4.42
C LEU A 487 -21.62 -15.19 4.27
N ASP A 488 -22.61 -14.45 4.74
CA ASP A 488 -24.02 -14.65 4.40
C ASP A 488 -24.76 -13.34 3.99
N ALA A 489 -26.04 -13.46 3.67
CA ALA A 489 -26.86 -12.34 3.18
C ALA A 489 -27.12 -11.22 4.21
N GLY A 490 -26.77 -11.41 5.49
CA GLY A 490 -26.81 -10.37 6.52
C GLY A 490 -25.62 -9.41 6.48
N ASP A 491 -24.49 -9.83 5.93
CA ASP A 491 -23.21 -9.11 6.02
C ASP A 491 -23.04 -8.04 4.94
N VAL A 492 -23.65 -8.24 3.77
CA VAL A 492 -23.59 -7.31 2.63
C VAL A 492 -24.65 -6.22 2.78
N VAL A 493 -24.22 -5.04 3.22
CA VAL A 493 -25.11 -3.91 3.51
C VAL A 493 -24.82 -2.74 2.57
N PHE A 494 -25.77 -2.44 1.69
CA PHE A 494 -25.77 -1.22 0.88
C PHE A 494 -26.01 0.00 1.79
N THR A 495 -25.15 1.04 1.67
CA THR A 495 -25.16 2.22 2.56
C THR A 495 -25.38 3.53 1.81
N ALA A 496 -24.93 3.66 0.55
CA ALA A 496 -25.20 4.82 -0.31
C ALA A 496 -25.28 4.45 -1.79
N VAL A 497 -25.79 5.38 -2.61
CA VAL A 497 -25.75 5.32 -4.07
C VAL A 497 -25.38 6.70 -4.60
N THR A 498 -24.46 6.75 -5.57
CA THR A 498 -23.90 7.98 -6.13
C THR A 498 -24.04 7.96 -7.64
N THR A 499 -24.78 8.94 -8.19
CA THR A 499 -24.92 9.16 -9.63
C THR A 499 -23.62 9.67 -10.25
N LEU A 500 -23.23 9.13 -11.40
CA LEU A 500 -22.13 9.64 -12.21
C LEU A 500 -22.58 10.83 -13.07
N HIS A 501 -21.76 11.87 -13.10
CA HIS A 501 -22.01 13.13 -13.82
C HIS A 501 -20.89 13.41 -14.82
N GLY A 502 -21.26 13.93 -15.99
CA GLY A 502 -20.32 14.36 -17.01
C GLY A 502 -19.62 15.69 -16.67
N ARG A 503 -18.71 16.14 -17.55
CA ARG A 503 -18.02 17.45 -17.41
C ARG A 503 -18.94 18.67 -17.43
N ASP A 504 -20.17 18.53 -17.93
CA ASP A 504 -21.21 19.56 -17.88
C ASP A 504 -21.90 19.64 -16.50
N GLY A 505 -21.62 18.69 -15.59
CA GLY A 505 -22.23 18.60 -14.26
C GLY A 505 -23.60 17.92 -14.27
N GLU A 506 -24.08 17.47 -15.43
CA GLU A 506 -25.34 16.75 -15.58
C GLU A 506 -25.10 15.23 -15.50
N PRO A 507 -26.08 14.43 -15.06
CA PRO A 507 -26.01 12.97 -15.16
C PRO A 507 -25.83 12.50 -16.60
N TYR A 508 -25.14 11.37 -16.80
CA TYR A 508 -25.05 10.75 -18.12
C TYR A 508 -26.44 10.44 -18.68
N ARG A 509 -26.64 10.75 -19.97
CA ARG A 509 -27.89 10.51 -20.69
C ARG A 509 -28.06 9.00 -20.96
N GLU A 510 -29.31 8.57 -21.08
CA GLU A 510 -29.69 7.26 -21.61
C GLU A 510 -28.90 6.93 -22.89
N GLY A 511 -28.23 5.77 -22.91
CA GLY A 511 -27.38 5.31 -24.00
C GLY A 511 -26.06 6.08 -24.20
N SER A 512 -25.58 6.87 -23.23
CA SER A 512 -24.38 7.72 -23.42
C SER A 512 -23.12 7.34 -22.62
N VAL A 513 -23.18 6.23 -21.87
CA VAL A 513 -22.09 5.65 -21.07
C VAL A 513 -22.39 4.16 -20.89
N ASP A 514 -21.36 3.36 -20.64
CA ASP A 514 -21.41 1.91 -20.43
C ASP A 514 -20.20 1.53 -19.55
N PRO A 515 -20.28 1.71 -18.21
CA PRO A 515 -19.11 1.80 -17.34
C PRO A 515 -18.86 0.53 -16.51
N GLU A 516 -17.73 -0.15 -16.76
CA GLU A 516 -17.46 -1.49 -16.20
C GLU A 516 -16.50 -1.46 -15.00
N GLY A 517 -15.20 -1.49 -15.24
CA GLY A 517 -14.19 -1.59 -14.19
C GLY A 517 -14.01 -0.30 -13.38
N ILE A 518 -13.76 -0.44 -12.08
CA ILE A 518 -13.60 0.68 -11.13
C ILE A 518 -12.39 0.46 -10.22
N ALA A 519 -11.57 1.51 -10.04
CA ALA A 519 -10.41 1.48 -9.16
C ALA A 519 -10.28 2.76 -8.33
N LEU A 520 -10.05 2.64 -7.02
CA LEU A 520 -9.76 3.79 -6.16
C LEU A 520 -8.29 4.24 -6.34
N LYS A 521 -8.06 5.23 -7.19
CA LYS A 521 -6.70 5.77 -7.46
C LYS A 521 -6.10 6.48 -6.24
N SER A 522 -6.93 7.21 -5.50
CA SER A 522 -6.53 7.91 -4.28
C SER A 522 -7.76 8.23 -3.44
N PRO A 523 -7.60 8.59 -2.14
CA PRO A 523 -8.72 8.96 -1.29
C PRO A 523 -9.56 10.09 -1.93
N GLY A 524 -10.83 9.82 -2.19
CA GLY A 524 -11.71 10.78 -2.86
C GLY A 524 -11.72 10.74 -4.40
N THR A 525 -10.86 9.94 -5.04
CA THR A 525 -10.73 9.86 -6.51
C THR A 525 -10.80 8.42 -7.01
N LEU A 526 -11.91 8.10 -7.69
CA LEU A 526 -12.09 6.88 -8.47
C LEU A 526 -11.49 7.04 -9.87
N VAL A 527 -11.20 5.93 -10.53
CA VAL A 527 -11.05 5.81 -11.97
C VAL A 527 -12.02 4.73 -12.43
N ILE A 528 -12.66 4.96 -13.58
CA ILE A 528 -13.68 4.11 -14.18
C ILE A 528 -13.33 3.86 -15.65
N ALA A 529 -13.39 2.59 -16.06
CA ALA A 529 -13.33 2.13 -17.44
C ALA A 529 -14.72 2.13 -18.06
N SER A 530 -14.81 2.08 -19.40
CA SER A 530 -16.09 2.02 -20.09
C SER A 530 -15.92 1.49 -21.50
N GLU A 531 -16.85 0.62 -21.90
CA GLU A 531 -17.01 0.08 -23.25
C GLU A 531 -17.18 1.17 -24.31
N GLY A 532 -17.95 2.21 -23.97
CA GLY A 532 -18.57 3.09 -24.94
C GLY A 532 -19.82 2.44 -25.57
N ASP A 533 -20.10 2.75 -26.82
CA ASP A 533 -21.13 2.06 -27.60
C ASP A 533 -20.75 2.18 -29.09
N THR A 534 -20.29 1.09 -29.67
CA THR A 534 -19.81 1.07 -31.07
C THR A 534 -20.96 1.06 -32.09
N ALA A 535 -22.20 0.80 -31.65
CA ALA A 535 -23.41 0.92 -32.47
C ALA A 535 -23.74 2.41 -32.70
N GLU A 536 -23.77 3.20 -31.63
CA GLU A 536 -24.07 4.64 -31.62
C GLU A 536 -22.84 5.56 -31.83
N GLY A 537 -21.63 5.00 -31.86
CA GLY A 537 -20.39 5.71 -32.17
C GLY A 537 -19.74 6.42 -30.97
N ILE A 538 -20.02 5.94 -29.76
CA ILE A 538 -19.43 6.39 -28.50
C ILE A 538 -18.14 5.59 -28.26
N PRO A 539 -16.97 6.24 -28.09
CA PRO A 539 -15.71 5.54 -27.91
C PRO A 539 -15.53 5.00 -26.47
N PRO A 540 -14.77 3.91 -26.28
CA PRO A 540 -14.35 3.45 -24.95
C PRO A 540 -13.52 4.53 -24.24
N PHE A 541 -13.51 4.49 -22.91
CA PHE A 541 -12.72 5.42 -22.11
C PHE A 541 -12.14 4.84 -20.83
N VAL A 542 -11.16 5.55 -20.27
CA VAL A 542 -10.75 5.44 -18.86
C VAL A 542 -10.71 6.87 -18.29
N ARG A 543 -11.50 7.15 -17.25
CA ARG A 543 -11.70 8.52 -16.71
C ARG A 543 -11.68 8.53 -15.18
N SER A 544 -11.20 9.62 -14.56
CA SER A 544 -11.24 9.80 -13.11
C SER A 544 -12.47 10.59 -12.66
N PHE A 545 -13.02 10.18 -11.52
CA PHE A 545 -14.23 10.73 -10.92
C PHE A 545 -14.02 11.03 -9.44
N THR A 546 -14.72 12.02 -8.90
CA THR A 546 -14.83 12.23 -7.44
C THR A 546 -15.77 11.22 -6.79
N LEU A 547 -15.70 11.06 -5.46
CA LEU A 547 -16.64 10.23 -4.69
C LEU A 547 -18.10 10.78 -4.62
N ASP A 548 -18.35 12.01 -5.05
CA ASP A 548 -19.69 12.54 -5.36
C ASP A 548 -20.07 12.42 -6.85
N GLY A 549 -19.25 11.72 -7.64
CA GLY A 549 -19.58 11.23 -8.98
C GLY A 549 -19.23 12.15 -10.16
N GLY A 550 -18.51 13.26 -9.95
CA GLY A 550 -18.17 14.21 -11.02
C GLY A 550 -16.92 13.83 -11.82
N GLU A 551 -17.02 13.81 -13.15
CA GLU A 551 -15.86 13.55 -14.04
C GLU A 551 -14.79 14.66 -13.95
N GLN A 552 -13.53 14.28 -13.69
CA GLN A 552 -12.39 15.19 -13.60
C GLN A 552 -11.50 15.14 -14.84
N ALA A 553 -10.96 13.96 -15.18
CA ALA A 553 -9.89 13.75 -16.16
C ALA A 553 -10.14 12.50 -17.02
N ALA A 554 -9.55 12.46 -18.21
CA ALA A 554 -9.54 11.28 -19.08
C ALA A 554 -8.10 10.85 -19.35
N LEU A 555 -7.85 9.54 -19.35
CA LEU A 555 -6.57 8.94 -19.74
C LEU A 555 -6.54 8.73 -21.26
N ALA A 556 -5.33 8.63 -21.83
CA ALA A 556 -5.15 8.54 -23.27
C ALA A 556 -5.36 7.10 -23.80
N VAL A 557 -6.57 6.78 -24.25
CA VAL A 557 -6.87 5.53 -24.96
C VAL A 557 -6.07 5.46 -26.27
N PRO A 558 -5.31 4.37 -26.55
CA PRO A 558 -4.56 4.24 -27.80
C PRO A 558 -5.50 4.12 -29.02
N ALA A 559 -5.12 4.74 -30.14
CA ALA A 559 -5.98 4.85 -31.33
C ALA A 559 -6.47 3.50 -31.90
N LYS A 560 -5.71 2.42 -31.72
CA LYS A 560 -6.06 1.06 -32.16
C LYS A 560 -7.30 0.46 -31.49
N PHE A 561 -7.68 0.97 -30.31
CA PHE A 561 -8.89 0.57 -29.58
C PHE A 561 -10.12 1.36 -30.03
N LEU A 562 -9.94 2.50 -30.70
CA LEU A 562 -11.06 3.32 -31.17
C LEU A 562 -11.65 2.69 -32.45
N PRO A 563 -12.99 2.48 -32.51
CA PRO A 563 -13.65 2.00 -33.73
C PRO A 563 -13.50 2.97 -34.91
N ASP A 564 -13.31 2.40 -36.11
CA ASP A 564 -13.42 3.11 -37.39
C ASP A 564 -14.85 3.08 -37.94
N ALA A 565 -15.17 3.98 -38.87
CA ALA A 565 -16.51 4.08 -39.47
C ALA A 565 -16.88 2.84 -40.31
N GLU A 566 -15.86 2.16 -40.83
CA GLU A 566 -15.96 0.93 -41.60
C GLU A 566 -16.07 -0.34 -40.73
N ARG A 567 -15.88 -0.25 -39.40
CA ARG A 567 -15.81 -1.36 -38.43
C ARG A 567 -14.82 -2.46 -38.89
N THR A 568 -13.59 -2.05 -39.21
CA THR A 568 -12.43 -2.90 -39.50
C THR A 568 -11.33 -2.81 -38.43
N GLN A 569 -11.44 -1.88 -37.49
CA GLN A 569 -10.52 -1.62 -36.38
C GLN A 569 -11.31 -1.33 -35.10
N GLY A 570 -10.66 -1.50 -33.93
CA GLY A 570 -11.13 -1.01 -32.64
C GLY A 570 -11.69 -2.10 -31.74
N VAL A 571 -12.22 -1.69 -30.60
CA VAL A 571 -13.05 -2.56 -29.75
C VAL A 571 -14.34 -2.96 -30.48
N ARG A 572 -14.97 -4.03 -30.02
CA ARG A 572 -16.31 -4.45 -30.46
C ARG A 572 -17.34 -3.85 -29.50
N ASN A 573 -18.62 -4.02 -29.80
CA ASN A 573 -19.70 -3.71 -28.86
C ASN A 573 -19.72 -4.77 -27.75
N ASN A 574 -19.84 -4.36 -26.48
CA ASN A 574 -20.11 -5.25 -25.35
C ASN A 574 -19.01 -6.33 -25.13
N LEU A 575 -17.76 -5.99 -25.45
CA LEU A 575 -16.55 -6.83 -25.47
C LEU A 575 -15.26 -5.97 -25.38
N ALA A 576 -15.35 -4.75 -24.85
CA ALA A 576 -14.33 -3.70 -24.85
C ALA A 576 -13.68 -3.58 -23.45
N PHE A 577 -13.46 -2.38 -22.91
CA PHE A 577 -12.72 -2.16 -21.63
C PHE A 577 -13.56 -2.49 -20.38
N GLU A 578 -13.70 -3.79 -20.12
CA GLU A 578 -14.26 -4.37 -18.89
C GLU A 578 -13.41 -4.02 -17.66
N SER A 579 -12.16 -4.53 -17.63
CA SER A 579 -11.37 -4.64 -16.39
C SER A 579 -10.69 -3.34 -15.97
N LEU A 580 -10.53 -3.10 -14.65
CA LEU A 580 -9.74 -1.97 -14.16
C LEU A 580 -9.13 -2.18 -12.76
N THR A 581 -7.80 -2.20 -12.67
CA THR A 581 -7.09 -2.38 -11.39
C THR A 581 -5.85 -1.51 -11.25
N LEU A 582 -5.43 -1.29 -10.00
CA LEU A 582 -4.32 -0.42 -9.62
C LEU A 582 -3.26 -1.26 -8.88
N THR A 583 -1.97 -1.04 -9.14
CA THR A 583 -0.90 -1.69 -8.36
C THR A 583 -0.94 -1.23 -6.89
N PRO A 584 -0.51 -2.06 -5.92
CA PRO A 584 -0.45 -1.68 -4.51
C PRO A 584 0.34 -0.41 -4.18
N ASP A 585 1.30 -0.01 -5.03
CA ASP A 585 2.02 1.27 -4.93
C ASP A 585 1.31 2.47 -5.59
N GLY A 586 0.15 2.28 -6.19
CA GLY A 586 -0.62 3.31 -6.90
C GLY A 586 0.00 3.83 -8.20
N ARG A 587 1.18 3.33 -8.61
CA ARG A 587 1.96 3.87 -9.74
C ARG A 587 1.48 3.41 -11.11
N HIS A 588 0.88 2.23 -11.19
CA HIS A 588 0.39 1.68 -12.44
C HIS A 588 -1.09 1.31 -12.36
N LEU A 589 -1.80 1.58 -13.44
CA LEU A 589 -3.20 1.22 -13.64
C LEU A 589 -3.27 0.26 -14.83
N PHE A 590 -3.95 -0.86 -14.68
CA PHE A 590 -4.15 -1.87 -15.71
C PHE A 590 -5.62 -1.95 -16.10
N THR A 591 -5.88 -2.10 -17.39
CA THR A 591 -7.19 -2.41 -17.98
C THR A 591 -6.97 -3.33 -19.17
N ALA A 592 -7.99 -4.05 -19.62
CA ALA A 592 -7.91 -4.93 -20.77
C ALA A 592 -9.25 -5.06 -21.47
N ASN A 593 -9.21 -5.42 -22.76
CA ASN A 593 -10.43 -5.68 -23.52
C ASN A 593 -10.98 -7.12 -23.31
N GLU A 594 -12.29 -7.33 -23.29
CA GLU A 594 -12.90 -8.64 -22.99
C GLU A 594 -12.52 -9.74 -24.00
N ASN A 595 -12.63 -9.38 -25.29
CA ASN A 595 -12.38 -10.22 -26.45
C ASN A 595 -11.67 -9.40 -27.54
N ALA A 596 -10.99 -10.05 -28.49
CA ALA A 596 -10.07 -9.41 -29.44
C ALA A 596 -10.64 -8.19 -30.17
N LEU A 597 -9.81 -7.16 -30.35
CA LEU A 597 -10.11 -6.03 -31.24
C LEU A 597 -10.42 -6.53 -32.66
N VAL A 598 -11.19 -5.77 -33.44
CA VAL A 598 -11.65 -6.16 -34.78
C VAL A 598 -10.48 -6.60 -35.68
N GLN A 599 -9.34 -5.92 -35.58
CA GLN A 599 -8.13 -6.19 -36.35
C GLN A 599 -7.18 -7.23 -35.73
N ASP A 600 -7.43 -7.71 -34.51
CA ASP A 600 -6.50 -8.59 -33.77
C ASP A 600 -6.82 -10.09 -33.96
N GLY A 601 -8.10 -10.46 -34.04
CA GLY A 601 -8.53 -11.84 -34.18
C GLY A 601 -10.05 -12.01 -33.96
N PRO A 602 -10.56 -13.25 -34.03
CA PRO A 602 -11.93 -13.56 -33.67
C PRO A 602 -12.16 -13.49 -32.15
N GLU A 603 -13.42 -13.35 -31.75
CA GLU A 603 -13.88 -13.68 -30.38
C GLU A 603 -13.59 -15.15 -30.03
N ALA A 604 -13.71 -15.50 -28.75
CA ALA A 604 -13.53 -16.87 -28.28
C ALA A 604 -14.55 -17.83 -28.93
N THR A 605 -14.10 -19.06 -29.20
CA THR A 605 -14.88 -20.11 -29.85
C THR A 605 -14.74 -21.42 -29.08
N LEU A 606 -15.52 -22.44 -29.45
CA LEU A 606 -15.36 -23.81 -28.92
C LEU A 606 -14.02 -24.49 -29.31
N ALA A 607 -13.22 -23.88 -30.20
CA ALA A 607 -11.97 -24.45 -30.70
C ALA A 607 -10.71 -23.67 -30.29
N ALA A 608 -10.84 -22.37 -29.99
CA ALA A 608 -9.76 -21.47 -29.63
C ALA A 608 -10.31 -20.27 -28.84
N GLY A 609 -9.56 -19.80 -27.85
CA GLY A 609 -9.81 -18.51 -27.20
C GLY A 609 -9.29 -17.32 -28.00
N SER A 610 -9.51 -16.12 -27.49
CA SER A 610 -9.32 -14.84 -28.19
C SER A 610 -8.06 -14.10 -27.74
N PRO A 611 -7.33 -13.41 -28.64
CA PRO A 611 -6.19 -12.55 -28.28
C PRO A 611 -6.65 -11.20 -27.70
N VAL A 612 -6.40 -10.98 -26.42
CA VAL A 612 -6.75 -9.78 -25.65
C VAL A 612 -5.51 -8.91 -25.41
N ARG A 613 -5.68 -7.59 -25.25
CA ARG A 613 -4.62 -6.65 -24.88
C ARG A 613 -4.83 -6.14 -23.46
N ILE A 614 -3.86 -6.38 -22.59
CA ILE A 614 -3.77 -5.70 -21.29
C ILE A 614 -2.96 -4.42 -21.48
N VAL A 615 -3.55 -3.26 -21.18
CA VAL A 615 -2.90 -1.93 -21.27
C VAL A 615 -2.42 -1.51 -19.89
N LYS A 616 -1.12 -1.25 -19.73
CA LYS A 616 -0.51 -0.71 -18.52
C LYS A 616 -0.32 0.80 -18.66
N PHE A 617 -0.94 1.58 -17.78
CA PHE A 617 -0.79 3.03 -17.70
C PHE A 617 0.13 3.43 -16.54
N ASP A 618 0.94 4.48 -16.73
CA ASP A 618 1.57 5.22 -15.64
C ASP A 618 0.59 6.26 -15.07
N THR A 619 0.32 6.21 -13.77
CA THR A 619 -0.76 6.98 -13.14
C THR A 619 -0.41 8.44 -12.91
N ALA A 620 0.88 8.79 -12.94
CA ALA A 620 1.38 10.16 -12.80
C ALA A 620 1.21 10.97 -14.11
N SER A 621 1.49 10.37 -15.26
CA SER A 621 1.36 10.99 -16.58
C SER A 621 0.05 10.70 -17.30
N GLY A 622 -0.70 9.68 -16.88
CA GLY A 622 -1.99 9.28 -17.48
C GLY A 622 -1.86 8.63 -18.85
N LYS A 623 -0.70 8.04 -19.15
CA LYS A 623 -0.35 7.48 -20.47
C LYS A 623 -0.13 5.97 -20.42
N PRO A 624 -0.45 5.24 -21.50
CA PRO A 624 -0.01 3.86 -21.66
C PRO A 624 1.53 3.83 -21.73
N VAL A 625 2.12 2.84 -21.05
CA VAL A 625 3.58 2.61 -20.97
C VAL A 625 3.99 1.19 -21.40
N ALA A 626 3.05 0.26 -21.49
CA ALA A 626 3.18 -1.04 -22.15
C ALA A 626 1.80 -1.59 -22.54
N GLU A 627 1.74 -2.49 -23.52
CA GLU A 627 0.60 -3.37 -23.75
C GLU A 627 1.09 -4.83 -23.73
N TYR A 628 0.31 -5.77 -23.19
CA TYR A 628 0.66 -7.20 -23.13
C TYR A 628 -0.41 -8.07 -23.78
N LEU A 629 0.02 -9.13 -24.47
CA LEU A 629 -0.87 -10.13 -25.04
C LEU A 629 -1.40 -11.09 -23.97
N TYR A 630 -2.71 -11.06 -23.73
CA TYR A 630 -3.46 -12.12 -23.03
C TYR A 630 -4.14 -13.02 -24.06
N ARG A 631 -4.45 -14.26 -23.69
CA ARG A 631 -5.29 -15.16 -24.50
C ARG A 631 -6.32 -15.82 -23.60
N THR A 632 -7.61 -15.65 -23.88
CA THR A 632 -8.69 -16.30 -23.12
C THR A 632 -8.69 -17.81 -23.37
N GLN A 633 -9.42 -18.59 -22.56
CA GLN A 633 -9.75 -19.97 -22.88
C GLN A 633 -10.75 -20.04 -24.05
N PRO A 634 -10.83 -21.18 -24.76
CA PRO A 634 -11.99 -21.51 -25.58
C PRO A 634 -13.28 -21.52 -24.75
N ILE A 635 -14.42 -21.36 -25.41
CA ILE A 635 -15.75 -21.54 -24.79
C ILE A 635 -15.81 -22.94 -24.16
N ALA A 636 -16.13 -22.99 -22.85
CA ALA A 636 -15.94 -24.19 -22.04
C ALA A 636 -16.90 -25.35 -22.36
N VAL A 637 -18.12 -25.04 -22.82
CA VAL A 637 -19.19 -26.00 -23.08
C VAL A 637 -19.92 -25.59 -24.36
N ALA A 638 -20.39 -26.55 -25.16
CA ALA A 638 -21.22 -26.22 -26.32
C ALA A 638 -22.65 -25.81 -25.89
N PRO A 639 -23.28 -24.80 -26.52
CA PRO A 639 -24.68 -24.48 -26.24
C PRO A 639 -25.57 -25.67 -26.59
N VAL A 640 -26.60 -25.90 -25.76
CA VAL A 640 -27.50 -27.07 -25.87
C VAL A 640 -28.34 -27.02 -27.14
N VAL A 641 -28.60 -25.82 -27.65
CA VAL A 641 -29.21 -25.57 -28.96
C VAL A 641 -28.09 -25.18 -29.95
N PRO A 642 -27.90 -25.91 -31.06
CA PRO A 642 -26.93 -25.53 -32.07
C PRO A 642 -27.17 -24.10 -32.60
N PHE A 643 -26.08 -23.34 -32.73
CA PHE A 643 -26.08 -21.92 -33.15
C PHE A 643 -26.76 -20.92 -32.20
N ALA A 644 -27.13 -21.33 -30.97
CA ALA A 644 -27.52 -20.37 -29.93
C ALA A 644 -26.28 -19.69 -29.29
N PRO A 645 -26.42 -18.52 -28.63
CA PRO A 645 -25.29 -17.76 -28.09
C PRO A 645 -24.42 -18.53 -27.11
N ALA A 646 -23.11 -18.34 -27.23
CA ALA A 646 -22.08 -18.80 -26.31
C ALA A 646 -20.81 -17.97 -26.49
N GLY A 647 -20.09 -17.68 -25.41
CA GLY A 647 -18.92 -16.80 -25.39
C GLY A 647 -18.02 -17.07 -24.18
N ASN A 648 -16.81 -16.50 -24.19
CA ASN A 648 -15.87 -16.53 -23.06
C ASN A 648 -14.88 -15.36 -23.21
N GLY A 649 -14.71 -14.56 -22.16
CA GLY A 649 -13.87 -13.37 -22.18
C GLY A 649 -13.16 -13.11 -20.86
N LEU A 650 -12.33 -12.06 -20.85
CA LEU A 650 -11.65 -11.55 -19.65
C LEU A 650 -12.49 -10.41 -19.04
N SER A 651 -13.21 -10.69 -17.95
CA SER A 651 -14.05 -9.68 -17.29
C SER A 651 -13.25 -8.76 -16.36
N GLU A 652 -12.39 -9.30 -15.48
CA GLU A 652 -11.65 -8.45 -14.52
C GLU A 652 -10.19 -8.85 -14.32
N LEU A 653 -9.38 -7.86 -13.95
CA LEU A 653 -8.00 -7.97 -13.51
C LEU A 653 -7.88 -7.48 -12.06
N LEU A 654 -6.99 -8.08 -11.26
CA LEU A 654 -6.68 -7.57 -9.92
C LEU A 654 -5.18 -7.68 -9.64
N ALA A 655 -4.48 -6.56 -9.51
CA ALA A 655 -3.03 -6.56 -9.32
C ALA A 655 -2.64 -7.16 -7.95
N LEU A 656 -1.77 -8.16 -7.97
CA LEU A 656 -1.28 -8.85 -6.75
C LEU A 656 0.00 -8.21 -6.18
N ASP A 657 0.73 -7.48 -7.01
CA ASP A 657 1.99 -6.82 -6.66
C ASP A 657 2.31 -5.65 -7.62
N ASN A 658 3.49 -5.04 -7.43
CA ASN A 658 4.00 -3.97 -8.28
C ASN A 658 4.93 -4.48 -9.41
N ALA A 659 5.29 -5.76 -9.41
CA ALA A 659 6.11 -6.38 -10.46
C ALA A 659 5.30 -6.59 -11.75
N GLY A 660 4.00 -6.82 -11.61
CA GLY A 660 3.07 -7.13 -12.69
C GLY A 660 2.55 -8.57 -12.66
N THR A 661 2.40 -9.15 -11.46
CA THR A 661 1.53 -10.33 -11.28
C THR A 661 0.10 -9.83 -11.04
N LEU A 662 -0.88 -10.42 -11.73
CA LEU A 662 -2.29 -10.10 -11.56
C LEU A 662 -3.12 -11.38 -11.44
N LEU A 663 -4.27 -11.28 -10.78
CA LEU A 663 -5.39 -12.18 -11.06
C LEU A 663 -6.09 -11.74 -12.34
N ALA A 664 -6.67 -12.70 -13.04
CA ALA A 664 -7.49 -12.52 -14.22
C ALA A 664 -8.73 -13.42 -14.12
N LEU A 665 -9.92 -12.82 -14.08
CA LEU A 665 -11.20 -13.51 -14.06
C LEU A 665 -11.65 -13.72 -15.51
N GLU A 666 -11.74 -14.98 -15.94
CA GLU A 666 -12.46 -15.32 -17.18
C GLU A 666 -13.88 -15.74 -16.86
N ARG A 667 -14.84 -15.18 -17.59
CA ARG A 667 -16.27 -15.47 -17.49
C ARG A 667 -16.79 -15.86 -18.87
N GLY A 668 -17.64 -16.88 -18.94
CA GLY A 668 -18.22 -17.34 -20.20
C GLY A 668 -19.64 -17.88 -20.04
N TYR A 669 -20.45 -17.69 -21.08
CA TYR A 669 -21.85 -18.10 -21.17
C TYR A 669 -22.03 -19.20 -22.22
N SER A 670 -23.03 -20.07 -22.04
CA SER A 670 -23.50 -20.97 -23.09
C SER A 670 -24.99 -21.26 -22.97
N ALA A 671 -25.75 -20.98 -24.03
CA ALA A 671 -27.20 -21.11 -24.05
C ALA A 671 -27.68 -22.52 -23.69
N GLY A 672 -28.46 -22.61 -22.61
CA GLY A 672 -28.99 -23.88 -22.06
C GLY A 672 -28.04 -24.62 -21.13
N PHE A 673 -26.79 -24.17 -20.95
CA PHE A 673 -25.88 -24.63 -19.90
C PHE A 673 -25.83 -23.65 -18.72
N GLY A 674 -25.63 -22.36 -18.99
CA GLY A 674 -25.46 -21.31 -17.97
C GLY A 674 -24.08 -20.65 -18.04
N ILE A 675 -23.62 -20.11 -16.91
CA ILE A 675 -22.31 -19.45 -16.75
C ILE A 675 -21.22 -20.46 -16.35
N THR A 676 -20.00 -20.21 -16.83
CA THR A 676 -18.75 -20.76 -16.29
C THR A 676 -17.81 -19.62 -15.96
N ALA A 677 -17.10 -19.70 -14.83
CA ALA A 677 -16.09 -18.72 -14.44
C ALA A 677 -14.80 -19.39 -13.96
N ARG A 678 -13.65 -18.75 -14.20
CA ARG A 678 -12.33 -19.23 -13.79
C ARG A 678 -11.43 -18.07 -13.37
N LEU A 679 -10.77 -18.25 -12.24
CA LEU A 679 -9.73 -17.35 -11.76
C LEU A 679 -8.35 -17.87 -12.20
N PHE A 680 -7.61 -17.06 -12.93
CA PHE A 680 -6.22 -17.28 -13.28
C PHE A 680 -5.31 -16.33 -12.52
N ALA A 681 -4.05 -16.73 -12.30
CA ALA A 681 -2.95 -15.80 -12.06
C ALA A 681 -2.18 -15.63 -13.38
N ILE A 682 -1.77 -14.40 -13.66
CA ILE A 682 -0.92 -14.05 -14.80
C ILE A 682 0.31 -13.26 -14.38
N GLU A 683 1.37 -13.42 -15.14
CA GLU A 683 2.64 -12.69 -14.98
C GLU A 683 2.96 -11.95 -16.28
N THR A 684 3.13 -10.63 -16.20
CA THR A 684 3.53 -9.80 -17.37
C THR A 684 5.02 -9.84 -17.65
N GLN A 685 5.82 -10.49 -16.79
CA GLN A 685 7.26 -10.68 -17.02
C GLN A 685 7.47 -11.73 -18.12
N GLY A 686 8.44 -11.52 -19.01
CA GLY A 686 8.69 -12.42 -20.16
C GLY A 686 7.71 -12.27 -21.34
N ALA A 687 6.53 -11.70 -21.11
CA ALA A 687 5.62 -11.28 -22.18
C ALA A 687 6.27 -10.18 -23.05
N ALA A 688 5.87 -10.10 -24.33
CA ALA A 688 6.30 -9.02 -25.20
C ALA A 688 5.44 -7.76 -24.99
N ASP A 689 6.07 -6.59 -25.01
CA ASP A 689 5.35 -5.32 -25.16
C ASP A 689 4.83 -5.20 -26.60
N ILE A 690 3.50 -5.25 -26.74
CA ILE A 690 2.78 -5.14 -28.01
C ILE A 690 2.23 -3.72 -28.27
N ALA A 691 2.66 -2.71 -27.49
CA ALA A 691 2.18 -1.33 -27.64
C ALA A 691 2.44 -0.74 -29.05
N ALA A 692 3.52 -1.16 -29.71
CA ALA A 692 3.84 -0.77 -31.09
C ALA A 692 3.13 -1.60 -32.18
N MET A 693 2.31 -2.59 -31.82
CA MET A 693 1.57 -3.44 -32.77
C MET A 693 0.14 -2.97 -32.93
N GLU A 694 -0.23 -2.52 -34.13
CA GLU A 694 -1.61 -2.08 -34.45
C GLU A 694 -2.59 -3.25 -34.61
N SER A 695 -2.07 -4.44 -34.96
CA SER A 695 -2.83 -5.68 -35.15
C SER A 695 -2.01 -6.89 -34.66
N LEU A 696 -2.71 -7.85 -34.03
CA LEU A 696 -2.19 -9.15 -33.60
C LEU A 696 -2.46 -10.28 -34.61
N ALA A 697 -3.09 -10.00 -35.76
CA ALA A 697 -3.42 -11.03 -36.75
C ALA A 697 -2.16 -11.75 -37.27
N GLY A 698 -2.11 -13.07 -37.09
CA GLY A 698 -0.93 -13.90 -37.44
C GLY A 698 0.24 -13.82 -36.45
N SER A 699 0.04 -13.24 -35.26
CA SER A 699 1.07 -13.06 -34.21
C SER A 699 1.21 -14.27 -33.29
N ASP A 700 1.10 -15.49 -33.83
CA ASP A 700 1.08 -16.74 -33.04
C ASP A 700 2.40 -17.04 -32.32
N GLY A 701 3.50 -16.41 -32.76
CA GLY A 701 4.82 -16.48 -32.12
C GLY A 701 5.15 -15.35 -31.15
N VAL A 702 4.20 -14.44 -30.84
CA VAL A 702 4.41 -13.38 -29.85
C VAL A 702 4.24 -13.93 -28.43
N PRO A 703 5.22 -13.75 -27.52
CA PRO A 703 5.08 -14.10 -26.11
C PRO A 703 3.90 -13.39 -25.45
N ALA A 704 2.91 -14.18 -25.03
CA ALA A 704 1.82 -13.75 -24.17
C ALA A 704 2.29 -13.65 -22.71
N VAL A 705 1.43 -13.14 -21.83
CA VAL A 705 1.59 -13.30 -20.37
C VAL A 705 1.59 -14.79 -20.01
N ASP A 706 2.45 -15.19 -19.08
CA ASP A 706 2.37 -16.53 -18.50
C ASP A 706 1.07 -16.62 -17.69
N LYS A 707 0.34 -17.74 -17.82
CA LYS A 707 -1.02 -17.90 -17.22
C LYS A 707 -1.19 -19.24 -16.53
N ARG A 708 -1.56 -19.22 -15.25
CA ARG A 708 -1.82 -20.38 -14.40
C ARG A 708 -3.26 -20.35 -13.86
N LEU A 709 -3.99 -21.46 -13.93
CA LEU A 709 -5.30 -21.58 -13.26
C LEU A 709 -5.09 -21.55 -11.74
N VAL A 710 -5.85 -20.69 -11.05
CA VAL A 710 -5.92 -20.61 -9.58
C VAL A 710 -7.17 -21.31 -9.08
N PHE A 711 -8.33 -21.06 -9.70
CA PHE A 711 -9.62 -21.63 -9.28
C PHE A 711 -10.57 -21.79 -10.47
N ASP A 712 -11.35 -22.86 -10.50
CA ASP A 712 -12.51 -23.02 -11.40
C ASP A 712 -13.77 -23.00 -10.52
N PHE A 713 -14.64 -22.02 -10.72
CA PHE A 713 -15.76 -21.78 -9.81
C PHE A 713 -16.80 -22.91 -9.83
N ALA A 714 -16.79 -23.79 -10.85
CA ALA A 714 -17.60 -25.00 -10.85
C ALA A 714 -17.28 -25.95 -9.67
N ALA A 715 -16.09 -25.83 -9.06
CA ALA A 715 -15.69 -26.58 -7.87
C ALA A 715 -16.52 -26.24 -6.62
N LEU A 716 -17.24 -25.10 -6.59
CA LEU A 716 -18.14 -24.74 -5.50
C LEU A 716 -19.41 -25.60 -5.45
N GLY A 717 -19.85 -26.14 -6.59
CA GLY A 717 -21.11 -26.89 -6.70
C GLY A 717 -22.38 -26.04 -6.51
N LEU A 718 -22.24 -24.70 -6.53
CA LEU A 718 -23.32 -23.72 -6.42
C LEU A 718 -23.77 -23.24 -7.81
N PRO A 719 -24.98 -22.69 -7.95
CA PRO A 719 -25.34 -21.88 -9.12
C PRO A 719 -24.40 -20.67 -9.22
N LEU A 720 -23.90 -20.37 -10.42
CA LEU A 720 -23.11 -19.18 -10.71
C LEU A 720 -23.92 -18.25 -11.61
N ASP A 721 -23.88 -16.96 -11.33
CA ASP A 721 -24.35 -15.91 -12.24
C ASP A 721 -23.16 -15.17 -12.87
N ASN A 722 -23.40 -14.01 -13.48
CA ASN A 722 -22.47 -13.27 -14.34
C ASN A 722 -21.25 -12.67 -13.58
N LEU A 723 -20.31 -13.51 -13.12
CA LEU A 723 -19.14 -13.10 -12.30
C LEU A 723 -18.20 -12.18 -13.08
N GLU A 724 -18.25 -10.89 -12.78
CA GLU A 724 -17.55 -9.85 -13.53
C GLU A 724 -16.65 -8.97 -12.66
N ALA A 725 -17.07 -8.59 -11.45
CA ALA A 725 -16.24 -7.75 -10.58
C ALA A 725 -15.42 -8.56 -9.57
N MET A 726 -14.19 -8.11 -9.23
CA MET A 726 -13.46 -8.63 -8.06
C MET A 726 -12.53 -7.61 -7.40
N THR A 727 -12.39 -7.68 -6.07
CA THR A 727 -11.46 -6.82 -5.32
C THR A 727 -10.99 -7.45 -4.01
N PHE A 728 -9.90 -6.92 -3.44
CA PHE A 728 -9.46 -7.26 -2.10
C PHE A 728 -10.30 -6.55 -1.03
N GLY A 729 -10.73 -7.29 0.00
CA GLY A 729 -11.36 -6.70 1.19
C GLY A 729 -10.36 -6.43 2.33
N PRO A 730 -10.84 -6.29 3.58
CA PRO A 730 -9.95 -6.28 4.75
C PRO A 730 -9.34 -7.67 4.99
N PRO A 731 -8.18 -7.78 5.66
CA PRO A 731 -7.66 -9.08 6.10
C PRO A 731 -8.58 -9.70 7.16
N LEU A 732 -8.65 -11.04 7.17
CA LEU A 732 -9.34 -11.79 8.22
C LEU A 732 -8.59 -11.69 9.57
N ALA A 733 -9.28 -12.07 10.65
CA ALA A 733 -8.69 -12.17 11.98
C ALA A 733 -7.54 -13.19 12.11
N ASP A 734 -7.36 -14.08 11.13
CA ASP A 734 -6.20 -15.00 11.03
C ASP A 734 -5.02 -14.42 10.20
N GLY A 735 -5.17 -13.21 9.65
CA GLY A 735 -4.17 -12.52 8.84
C GLY A 735 -4.23 -12.81 7.34
N ARG A 736 -5.11 -13.72 6.86
CA ARG A 736 -5.25 -13.98 5.42
C ARG A 736 -6.00 -12.86 4.72
N GLN A 737 -5.59 -12.55 3.49
CA GLN A 737 -6.23 -11.53 2.66
C GLN A 737 -7.58 -12.04 2.15
N THR A 738 -8.63 -11.21 2.19
CA THR A 738 -9.92 -11.55 1.58
C THR A 738 -9.98 -11.13 0.12
N LEU A 739 -10.64 -11.95 -0.71
CA LEU A 739 -11.06 -11.65 -2.07
C LEU A 739 -12.58 -11.68 -2.13
N ILE A 740 -13.17 -10.60 -2.62
CA ILE A 740 -14.58 -10.49 -2.95
C ILE A 740 -14.73 -10.61 -4.45
N VAL A 741 -15.69 -11.42 -4.92
CA VAL A 741 -16.10 -11.52 -6.32
C VAL A 741 -17.60 -11.27 -6.39
N VAL A 742 -18.06 -10.46 -7.34
CA VAL A 742 -19.47 -10.07 -7.48
C VAL A 742 -19.95 -10.38 -8.89
N SER A 743 -21.23 -10.76 -8.99
CA SER A 743 -21.91 -10.89 -10.27
C SER A 743 -22.75 -9.66 -10.62
N ASP A 744 -22.71 -9.32 -11.89
CA ASP A 744 -23.85 -8.71 -12.54
C ASP A 744 -25.06 -9.71 -12.58
N ASN A 745 -26.26 -9.18 -12.84
CA ASN A 745 -27.50 -9.90 -13.08
C ASN A 745 -28.21 -9.51 -14.40
N ASN A 746 -27.60 -8.72 -15.29
CA ASN A 746 -28.13 -8.19 -16.57
C ASN A 746 -29.48 -7.43 -16.40
N PHE A 747 -29.84 -7.04 -15.18
CA PHE A 747 -31.21 -6.70 -14.75
C PHE A 747 -32.28 -7.72 -15.20
N ASN A 748 -31.86 -8.97 -15.43
CA ASN A 748 -32.65 -10.05 -16.00
C ASN A 748 -33.42 -10.82 -14.89
N PRO A 749 -34.75 -10.99 -15.00
CA PRO A 749 -35.55 -11.66 -13.96
C PRO A 749 -35.32 -13.18 -13.85
N LYS A 750 -34.31 -13.73 -14.54
CA LYS A 750 -33.82 -15.12 -14.39
C LYS A 750 -32.48 -15.22 -13.67
N GLN A 751 -31.82 -14.08 -13.45
CA GLN A 751 -30.50 -13.96 -12.83
C GLN A 751 -30.63 -13.34 -11.43
N PHE A 752 -29.51 -13.26 -10.72
CA PHE A 752 -29.38 -12.66 -9.39
C PHE A 752 -27.99 -12.02 -9.23
N THR A 753 -27.89 -11.00 -8.39
CA THR A 753 -26.59 -10.45 -8.00
C THR A 753 -26.01 -11.33 -6.89
N GLN A 754 -24.89 -11.97 -7.19
CA GLN A 754 -24.14 -12.86 -6.31
C GLN A 754 -22.95 -12.10 -5.70
N VAL A 755 -22.65 -12.34 -4.42
CA VAL A 755 -21.42 -11.91 -3.77
C VAL A 755 -20.76 -13.15 -3.18
N LEU A 756 -19.51 -13.42 -3.56
CA LEU A 756 -18.71 -14.55 -3.10
C LEU A 756 -17.49 -14.02 -2.34
N ALA A 757 -17.22 -14.56 -1.15
CA ALA A 757 -16.02 -14.25 -0.38
C ALA A 757 -15.06 -15.44 -0.31
N PHE A 758 -13.76 -15.15 -0.39
CA PHE A 758 -12.69 -16.12 -0.25
C PHE A 758 -11.55 -15.58 0.63
N ALA A 759 -10.86 -16.45 1.36
CA ALA A 759 -9.55 -16.16 1.93
C ALA A 759 -8.43 -16.65 0.99
N ILE A 760 -7.46 -15.78 0.72
CA ILE A 760 -6.27 -16.07 -0.06
C ILE A 760 -5.09 -16.39 0.87
N GLU A 761 -4.33 -17.41 0.50
CA GLU A 761 -3.00 -17.69 1.04
C GLU A 761 -1.96 -17.30 -0.02
N THR A 762 -1.16 -16.26 0.27
CA THR A 762 -0.10 -15.74 -0.60
C THR A 762 1.29 -16.25 -0.20
N GLY A 763 2.17 -16.37 -1.18
CA GLY A 763 3.61 -16.52 -1.00
C GLY A 763 4.37 -15.37 -1.67
N ALA A 764 5.61 -15.16 -1.24
CA ALA A 764 6.56 -14.29 -1.93
C ALA A 764 7.49 -15.15 -2.81
N ASP A 765 7.28 -15.09 -4.12
CA ASP A 765 8.13 -15.78 -5.08
C ASP A 765 9.40 -14.96 -5.31
N GLN A 766 10.50 -15.42 -4.71
CA GLN A 766 11.82 -14.88 -5.00
C GLN A 766 12.14 -15.03 -6.51
N PRO A 767 12.81 -14.05 -7.14
CA PRO A 767 13.40 -14.25 -8.46
C PRO A 767 14.28 -15.49 -8.45
N ALA A 768 14.09 -16.39 -9.42
CA ALA A 768 14.82 -17.64 -9.46
C ALA A 768 16.34 -17.36 -9.55
N GLU A 769 17.11 -17.89 -8.60
CA GLU A 769 18.56 -17.76 -8.60
C GLU A 769 19.12 -18.28 -9.93
N ALA A 770 19.83 -17.44 -10.66
CA ALA A 770 20.39 -17.79 -11.96
C ALA A 770 21.40 -18.93 -11.77
N ALA A 771 20.98 -20.16 -12.06
CA ALA A 771 21.73 -21.37 -11.73
C ALA A 771 23.18 -21.27 -12.26
N PRO A 772 24.20 -21.53 -11.42
CA PRO A 772 25.59 -21.26 -11.78
C PRO A 772 25.98 -22.05 -13.03
N GLY A 773 26.40 -21.31 -14.07
CA GLY A 773 26.57 -21.83 -15.42
C GLY A 773 27.50 -23.04 -15.49
N GLY A 774 26.91 -24.21 -15.69
CA GLY A 774 27.64 -25.47 -15.85
C GLY A 774 28.27 -25.57 -17.24
N GLU A 775 29.49 -25.04 -17.39
CA GLU A 775 30.38 -25.47 -18.47
C GLU A 775 30.81 -26.92 -18.23
N ASP A 776 30.13 -27.89 -18.84
CA ASP A 776 30.86 -28.95 -19.54
C ASP A 776 30.06 -29.51 -20.72
N GLY A 777 30.77 -29.91 -21.78
CA GLY A 777 30.17 -30.16 -23.09
C GLY A 777 30.32 -31.58 -23.61
N ARG A 778 29.39 -31.94 -24.52
CA ARG A 778 29.33 -33.20 -25.30
C ARG A 778 28.76 -34.40 -24.55
N HIS A 779 27.59 -34.87 -24.99
CA HIS A 779 27.52 -36.12 -25.76
C HIS A 779 26.32 -36.05 -26.72
N ALA A 780 26.34 -36.88 -27.78
CA ALA A 780 25.32 -36.91 -28.82
C ALA A 780 24.56 -38.25 -28.81
N ASP A 781 23.45 -38.27 -29.56
CA ASP A 781 22.65 -39.43 -29.99
C ASP A 781 22.02 -40.30 -28.87
N ALA A 782 20.69 -40.19 -28.74
CA ALA A 782 19.77 -41.27 -29.17
C ALA A 782 18.28 -40.89 -29.01
N LEU A 783 17.50 -41.11 -30.06
CA LEU A 783 16.06 -41.42 -29.94
C LEU A 783 15.89 -42.91 -29.60
N PRO A 784 14.81 -43.28 -28.89
CA PRO A 784 14.18 -44.58 -29.07
C PRO A 784 12.75 -44.41 -29.62
N GLU A 785 12.44 -45.14 -30.70
CA GLU A 785 11.06 -45.29 -31.19
C GLU A 785 10.22 -46.21 -30.26
N ALA A 786 8.91 -46.20 -30.46
CA ALA A 786 7.98 -47.00 -29.69
C ALA A 786 8.06 -48.52 -29.98
N ALA A 787 7.72 -49.31 -28.96
CA ALA A 787 7.23 -50.68 -29.13
C ALA A 787 5.96 -50.83 -28.27
N GLY A 788 4.84 -51.22 -28.89
CA GLY A 788 3.52 -51.11 -28.27
C GLY A 788 2.78 -52.44 -28.10
N ALA A 789 2.00 -52.51 -27.02
CA ALA A 789 0.77 -53.27 -26.86
C ALA A 789 -0.07 -52.56 -25.79
N GLY A 790 -1.40 -52.41 -25.87
CA GLY A 790 -2.31 -52.92 -26.88
C GLY A 790 -3.37 -53.85 -26.29
N GLU A 791 -4.30 -53.30 -25.52
CA GLU A 791 -5.64 -53.88 -25.32
C GLU A 791 -6.64 -52.81 -24.83
N ASP A 792 -7.93 -53.12 -24.93
CA ASP A 792 -9.06 -52.18 -24.92
C ASP A 792 -9.94 -52.37 -23.67
N LEU A 793 -10.10 -51.32 -22.85
CA LEU A 793 -10.97 -51.29 -21.67
C LEU A 793 -11.57 -49.89 -21.48
N GLY A 794 -12.84 -49.71 -21.87
CA GLY A 794 -13.62 -48.50 -21.59
C GLY A 794 -14.02 -48.34 -20.10
N PRO A 795 -14.41 -47.12 -19.68
CA PRO A 795 -14.77 -46.85 -18.28
C PRO A 795 -16.09 -47.54 -17.87
N PRO A 796 -16.17 -48.16 -16.68
CA PRO A 796 -17.36 -48.90 -16.25
C PRO A 796 -18.37 -48.04 -15.47
N GLY A 797 -19.66 -48.38 -15.64
CA GLY A 797 -20.62 -48.37 -14.53
C GLY A 797 -21.33 -47.05 -14.18
N TRP A 798 -22.21 -46.56 -15.07
CA TRP A 798 -23.45 -45.88 -14.63
C TRP A 798 -24.62 -46.83 -14.90
N ASP A 799 -25.08 -47.52 -13.86
CA ASP A 799 -26.24 -48.41 -13.91
C ASP A 799 -27.49 -47.66 -13.43
N GLY A 800 -28.62 -47.80 -14.13
CA GLY A 800 -29.75 -46.86 -14.02
C GLY A 800 -31.12 -47.47 -13.72
N ALA A 801 -31.99 -46.65 -13.12
CA ALA A 801 -33.44 -46.79 -13.11
C ALA A 801 -34.06 -45.39 -13.17
N ALA A 802 -34.76 -44.98 -14.24
CA ALA A 802 -36.15 -45.35 -14.54
C ALA A 802 -37.08 -45.03 -13.34
N VAL A 803 -38.04 -44.11 -13.43
CA VAL A 803 -39.02 -43.82 -14.51
C VAL A 803 -39.38 -42.31 -14.53
N ASN A 804 -40.14 -41.72 -15.47
CA ASN A 804 -41.07 -42.28 -16.46
C ASN A 804 -41.22 -41.33 -17.67
N ALA A 805 -41.57 -41.86 -18.86
CA ALA A 805 -41.77 -41.07 -20.07
C ALA A 805 -43.24 -41.02 -20.50
N ALA A 806 -43.77 -39.82 -20.77
CA ALA A 806 -45.08 -39.59 -21.38
C ALA A 806 -45.17 -38.18 -22.00
N ALA A 807 -46.10 -38.00 -22.94
CA ALA A 807 -46.47 -36.70 -23.54
C ALA A 807 -45.40 -35.97 -24.38
N ALA A 808 -44.86 -36.65 -25.40
CA ALA A 808 -44.19 -36.01 -26.53
C ALA A 808 -44.75 -36.53 -27.87
N GLU A 809 -46.03 -36.26 -28.18
CA GLU A 809 -46.60 -36.41 -29.53
C GLU A 809 -47.93 -35.63 -29.69
N GLY A 810 -48.10 -34.91 -30.81
CA GLY A 810 -49.24 -34.04 -31.12
C GLY A 810 -49.06 -32.59 -30.62
N LEU A 811 -49.08 -31.54 -31.45
CA LEU A 811 -49.97 -31.33 -32.59
C LEU A 811 -49.34 -30.44 -33.69
N ILE A 812 -49.59 -30.74 -34.97
CA ILE A 812 -49.38 -29.84 -36.12
C ILE A 812 -50.63 -29.90 -37.02
N ALA A 813 -51.17 -28.73 -37.42
CA ALA A 813 -52.37 -28.52 -38.26
C ALA A 813 -53.71 -29.02 -37.65
N THR A 814 -54.92 -28.48 -37.94
CA THR A 814 -55.40 -27.29 -38.70
C THR A 814 -56.63 -26.71 -37.93
N ILE A 815 -57.53 -25.79 -38.33
CA ILE A 815 -58.10 -25.26 -39.60
C ILE A 815 -58.27 -23.70 -39.45
N ALA A 816 -58.50 -22.97 -40.55
CA ALA A 816 -58.53 -21.49 -40.61
C ALA A 816 -59.94 -20.84 -40.61
N GLY A 817 -59.97 -19.51 -40.38
CA GLY A 817 -60.98 -18.56 -40.90
C GLY A 817 -61.80 -17.78 -39.87
N PRO A 818 -62.40 -16.61 -40.22
CA PRO A 818 -62.44 -15.94 -41.54
C PRO A 818 -61.71 -14.58 -41.62
N THR A 819 -61.69 -13.98 -42.82
CA THR A 819 -60.99 -12.71 -43.17
C THR A 819 -61.92 -11.50 -43.29
N VAL A 820 -61.47 -10.30 -42.90
CA VAL A 820 -61.90 -9.00 -43.47
C VAL A 820 -60.68 -8.05 -43.63
N GLU A 821 -60.78 -7.17 -44.62
CA GLU A 821 -59.80 -6.31 -45.28
C GLU A 821 -59.07 -5.23 -44.43
N GLY A 822 -57.86 -4.84 -44.87
CA GLY A 822 -57.56 -3.41 -45.13
C GLY A 822 -56.52 -2.68 -44.26
N GLY A 823 -55.27 -2.58 -44.73
CA GLY A 823 -54.23 -1.69 -44.18
C GLY A 823 -52.82 -2.04 -44.70
N ALA A 824 -51.92 -1.06 -44.83
CA ALA A 824 -50.57 -1.28 -45.37
C ALA A 824 -49.52 -0.25 -44.89
N VAL A 825 -48.23 -0.60 -45.07
CA VAL A 825 -47.01 0.24 -44.94
C VAL A 825 -46.57 0.55 -43.49
N PRO A 826 -45.26 0.45 -43.14
CA PRO A 826 -44.15 -0.36 -43.69
C PRO A 826 -43.59 -1.34 -42.63
N ALA A 827 -42.47 -2.03 -42.94
CA ALA A 827 -41.73 -2.82 -41.97
C ALA A 827 -40.60 -2.01 -41.30
N THR A 828 -40.37 -2.26 -40.01
CA THR A 828 -39.15 -1.89 -39.26
C THR A 828 -38.59 -3.16 -38.65
N SER A 829 -37.37 -3.54 -39.04
CA SER A 829 -36.66 -4.69 -38.47
C SER A 829 -36.06 -4.33 -37.11
N GLY A 830 -36.47 -5.03 -36.07
CA GLY A 830 -35.76 -5.09 -34.80
C GLY A 830 -35.70 -6.55 -34.36
N GLU A 831 -34.50 -7.12 -34.33
CA GLU A 831 -34.24 -8.48 -33.84
C GLU A 831 -33.08 -8.43 -32.86
N ALA A 832 -33.39 -8.76 -31.60
CA ALA A 832 -32.52 -9.29 -30.54
C ALA A 832 -31.00 -9.04 -30.58
N ASP A 833 -30.57 -7.92 -30.00
CA ASP A 833 -29.31 -7.81 -29.25
C ASP A 833 -29.66 -7.63 -27.75
N PHE A 834 -29.76 -8.75 -27.04
CA PHE A 834 -29.96 -8.87 -25.58
C PHE A 834 -29.81 -10.38 -25.22
N LEU A 835 -28.57 -10.90 -25.24
CA LEU A 835 -28.08 -12.20 -24.72
C LEU A 835 -26.70 -12.55 -25.32
N MET A 836 -25.74 -11.65 -25.14
CA MET A 836 -24.30 -11.96 -25.06
C MET A 836 -23.74 -11.20 -23.89
#